data_AF-A0A929G815-F1
#
_entry.id   AF-A0A929G815-F1
#
_cell.length_a   1.000
_cell.length_b   1.000
_cell.length_c   1.000
_cell.angle_alpha   90.00
_cell.angle_beta   90.00
_cell.angle_gamma   90.00
#
_symmetry.space_group_name_H-M   'P 1'
#
loop_
_entity.id
_entity.type
_entity.pdbx_description
1 polymer ?
#
loop_
_entity_poly.entity_id
_entity_poly.type
_entity_poly.pdbx_seq_one_letter_code
_entity_poly.pdbx_strand_id
1 'polypeptide(L)'
;MKTLGNLIRLFIRFLVVWFVDTISLLITAWVISGINIYPVNGTSVIVVATAAALLLGIVNLLIRPLILLLTVPLGWVVIFLVGFIINALVLMITSALMPGFEVDGLWAAFIGGLFLSLVNTILTTLLDIDNDESFYANLVKRQAARQAETEEGESTRGVVMLEIDGLSYWHIQKAVEDGYMPTIKKMMDEQGYQISRVDCGLPATTPACQAGILQGNNHNIPAFRWLDKESNRILAGGQAAAEIEPQLSNGQGLLEGGSSISNMFSGDATKSILTFSKIKAETKEDKKKRAQDMYLLMRNPYFFMRVLVLFFGDMIQEVWQGWQQRRKDVQPRLNRLHNGYPILRAATNIFLRDVGGYLTILDIIRGVPAIYTLFAGYDEVAHHSGPWTRDAMLTLQQFDRVISSILMVMERDAPRPYEFILLSDHGQSFGATFEQRYEIGILDFIKEQLPQGTSAVGTGGGDDGTIGVSAMMGELENLEDSRLAGTVGRAMVSGTQRAMKSNLDQQPGTQEAEPAKVTLCYSGNLAQVYFDLHPRKIALNELNAAYPGMVDELVQHEGIGFVVAYEDDFEPVAFGKNGARNLHTGDVIGEDPLEPYGDVELRSWQVRRIADFSNSGDLILNSTLYPDGTVAALEELIGNHGGLGGEQTDAFIFHPADMEVPETRNSQEMMAILKSRVGLPGPTPIPDRPVEPVVDPWTFAVLGKGLSQVGKWLDYAFHAIKLSR
;
A
#
# COMPACT_ATOMS: atom_id res chain seq x y z
N MET A 1 -5.64 41.43 9.87
CA MET A 1 -6.73 40.47 9.55
C MET A 1 -6.26 39.02 9.63
N LYS A 2 -5.18 38.60 8.95
CA LYS A 2 -4.63 37.22 9.04
C LYS A 2 -4.33 36.72 10.47
N THR A 3 -3.81 37.58 11.34
CA THR A 3 -3.53 37.24 12.76
C THR A 3 -4.78 36.99 13.58
N LEU A 4 -5.86 37.74 13.35
CA LEU A 4 -7.13 37.55 14.06
C LEU A 4 -7.84 36.27 13.61
N GLY A 5 -7.82 35.97 12.30
CA GLY A 5 -8.34 34.71 11.77
C GLY A 5 -7.60 33.49 12.34
N ASN A 6 -6.27 33.56 12.44
CA ASN A 6 -5.47 32.49 13.05
C ASN A 6 -5.79 32.29 14.54
N LEU A 7 -5.98 33.38 15.30
CA LEU A 7 -6.37 33.32 16.71
C LEU A 7 -7.76 32.70 16.90
N ILE A 8 -8.72 33.05 16.05
CA ILE A 8 -10.07 32.48 16.07
C ILE A 8 -10.03 30.99 15.72
N ARG A 9 -9.27 30.60 14.69
CA ARG A 9 -9.09 29.18 14.30
C ARG A 9 -8.50 28.35 15.44
N LEU A 10 -7.45 28.86 16.09
CA LEU A 10 -6.84 28.22 17.25
C LEU A 10 -7.82 28.10 18.42
N PHE A 11 -8.64 29.12 18.65
CA PHE A 11 -9.65 29.11 19.70
C PHE A 11 -10.77 28.09 19.44
N ILE A 12 -11.32 28.05 18.22
CA ILE A 12 -12.35 27.07 17.84
C ILE A 12 -11.79 25.65 17.95
N ARG A 13 -10.59 25.41 17.43
CA ARG A 13 -9.93 24.10 17.54
C ARG A 13 -9.72 23.69 19.00
N PHE A 14 -9.28 24.62 19.84
CA PHE A 14 -9.16 24.39 21.28
C PHE A 14 -10.51 23.99 21.91
N LEU A 15 -11.60 24.71 21.60
CA LEU A 15 -12.93 24.39 22.13
C LEU A 15 -13.41 23.00 21.68
N VAL A 16 -13.18 22.64 20.42
CA VAL A 16 -13.56 21.34 19.86
C VAL A 16 -12.78 20.21 20.51
N VAL A 17 -11.45 20.33 20.63
CA VAL A 17 -10.62 19.33 21.31
C VAL A 17 -11.01 19.19 22.77
N TRP A 18 -11.22 20.31 23.46
CA TRP A 18 -11.64 20.31 24.87
C TRP A 18 -13.01 19.65 25.08
N PHE A 19 -13.94 19.87 24.15
CA PHE A 19 -15.24 19.20 24.15
C PHE A 19 -15.10 17.69 23.96
N VAL A 20 -14.27 17.25 23.00
CA VAL A 20 -13.99 15.83 22.78
C VAL A 20 -13.32 15.19 24.00
N ASP A 21 -12.36 15.86 24.62
CA ASP A 21 -11.71 15.38 25.85
C ASP A 21 -12.72 15.23 26.99
N THR A 22 -13.66 16.19 27.10
CA THR A 22 -14.73 16.16 28.11
C THR A 22 -15.65 14.95 27.92
N ILE A 23 -16.14 14.72 26.69
CA ILE A 23 -16.98 13.55 26.40
C ILE A 23 -16.19 12.27 26.62
N SER A 24 -14.93 12.22 26.19
CA SER A 24 -14.07 11.06 26.37
C SER A 24 -13.92 10.72 27.85
N LEU A 25 -13.67 11.71 28.70
CA LEU A 25 -13.52 11.52 30.15
C LEU A 25 -14.81 11.04 30.82
N LEU A 26 -15.97 11.56 30.40
CA LEU A 26 -17.27 11.11 30.89
C LEU A 26 -17.54 9.65 30.52
N ILE A 27 -17.27 9.25 29.27
CA ILE A 27 -17.42 7.87 28.83
C ILE A 27 -16.45 6.96 29.58
N THR A 28 -15.20 7.39 29.78
CA THR A 28 -14.22 6.63 30.55
C THR A 28 -14.65 6.43 32.01
N ALA A 29 -15.12 7.48 32.68
CA ALA A 29 -15.62 7.38 34.04
C ALA A 29 -16.87 6.48 34.15
N TRP A 30 -17.66 6.40 33.09
CA TRP A 30 -18.84 5.53 33.05
C TRP A 30 -18.49 4.04 32.88
N VAL A 31 -17.45 3.72 32.10
CA VAL A 31 -17.09 2.33 31.76
C VAL A 31 -16.06 1.75 32.73
N ILE A 32 -15.09 2.55 33.17
CA ILE A 32 -13.94 2.07 33.94
C ILE A 32 -14.19 2.22 35.43
N SER A 33 -14.36 1.09 36.10
CA SER A 33 -14.42 1.02 37.56
C SER A 33 -13.17 1.63 38.18
N GLY A 34 -13.36 2.62 39.06
CA GLY A 34 -12.28 3.35 39.71
C GLY A 34 -11.93 4.69 39.08
N ILE A 35 -12.65 5.16 38.05
CA ILE A 35 -12.63 6.56 37.62
C ILE A 35 -14.00 7.15 37.90
N ASN A 36 -14.04 8.12 38.81
CA ASN A 36 -15.30 8.67 39.29
C ASN A 36 -15.31 10.19 39.18
N ILE A 37 -16.47 10.73 38.81
CA ILE A 37 -16.72 12.16 38.73
C ILE A 37 -17.97 12.47 39.55
N TYR A 38 -17.83 13.31 40.57
CA TYR A 38 -18.93 13.65 41.48
C TYR A 38 -19.14 15.16 41.57
N PRO A 39 -20.35 15.62 41.92
CA PRO A 39 -20.60 17.03 42.16
C PRO A 39 -19.87 17.52 43.41
N VAL A 40 -19.30 18.73 43.34
CA VAL A 40 -18.58 19.37 44.46
C VAL A 40 -19.13 20.77 44.69
N ASN A 41 -19.47 21.09 45.95
CA ASN A 41 -19.95 22.41 46.35
C ASN A 41 -21.11 22.97 45.50
N GLY A 42 -22.06 22.12 45.10
CA GLY A 42 -23.20 22.49 44.24
C GLY A 42 -22.89 22.56 42.74
N THR A 43 -21.66 22.24 42.33
CA THR A 43 -21.24 22.17 40.93
C THR A 43 -21.68 20.85 40.31
N SER A 44 -22.26 20.88 39.11
CA SER A 44 -22.71 19.66 38.42
C SER A 44 -21.56 18.78 37.94
N VAL A 45 -21.82 17.47 37.78
CA VAL A 45 -20.85 16.48 37.27
C VAL A 45 -20.26 16.92 35.91
N ILE A 46 -21.08 17.49 35.02
CA ILE A 46 -20.63 17.93 33.70
C ILE A 46 -19.60 19.06 33.82
N VAL A 47 -19.81 20.01 34.72
CA VAL A 47 -18.86 21.12 34.93
C VAL A 47 -17.55 20.61 35.53
N VAL A 48 -17.63 19.67 36.48
CA VAL A 48 -16.44 19.00 37.04
C VAL A 48 -15.68 18.24 35.95
N ALA A 49 -16.37 17.47 35.10
CA ALA A 49 -15.76 16.74 33.99
C ALA A 49 -15.10 17.68 32.97
N THR A 50 -15.76 18.78 32.63
CA THR A 50 -15.26 19.77 31.67
C THR A 50 -14.00 20.45 32.23
N ALA A 51 -14.01 20.83 33.50
CA ALA A 51 -12.84 21.40 34.16
C ALA A 51 -11.70 20.37 34.34
N ALA A 52 -12.02 19.12 34.65
CA ALA A 52 -11.06 18.02 34.74
C ALA A 52 -10.39 17.76 33.38
N ALA A 53 -11.16 17.75 32.28
CA ALA A 53 -10.63 17.61 30.93
C ALA A 53 -9.69 18.76 30.55
N LEU A 54 -10.04 20.00 30.93
CA LEU A 54 -9.16 21.16 30.73
C LEU A 54 -7.84 21.01 31.49
N LEU A 55 -7.94 20.66 32.77
CA LEU A 55 -6.78 20.47 33.64
C LEU A 55 -5.91 19.31 33.15
N LEU A 56 -6.53 18.22 32.71
CA LEU A 56 -5.85 17.08 32.09
C LEU A 56 -5.05 17.51 30.87
N GLY A 57 -5.63 18.33 29.99
CA GLY A 57 -4.94 18.93 28.85
C GLY A 57 -3.73 19.79 29.26
N ILE A 58 -3.86 20.61 30.30
CA ILE A 58 -2.77 21.44 30.85
C ILE A 58 -1.66 20.57 31.45
N VAL A 59 -2.02 19.59 32.28
CA VAL A 59 -1.07 18.66 32.90
C VAL A 59 -0.32 17.91 31.80
N ASN A 60 -1.02 17.42 30.79
CA ASN A 60 -0.39 16.76 29.63
C ASN A 60 0.57 17.70 28.89
N LEU A 61 0.18 18.96 28.67
CA LEU A 61 1.03 19.97 28.01
C LEU A 61 2.34 20.23 28.78
N LEU A 62 2.31 20.19 30.11
CA LEU A 62 3.48 20.43 30.96
C LEU A 62 4.35 19.19 31.16
N ILE A 63 3.72 18.04 31.40
CA ILE A 63 4.39 16.79 31.77
C ILE A 63 5.01 16.11 30.55
N ARG A 64 4.30 16.12 29.40
CA ARG A 64 4.71 15.39 28.21
C ARG A 64 6.09 15.83 27.67
N PRO A 65 6.42 17.14 27.54
CA PRO A 65 7.75 17.56 27.08
C PRO A 65 8.88 17.08 27.99
N LEU A 66 8.67 17.09 29.31
CA LEU A 66 9.68 16.67 30.29
C LEU A 66 9.95 15.17 30.18
N ILE A 67 8.89 14.36 30.06
CA ILE A 67 9.05 12.91 29.95
C ILE A 67 9.62 12.52 28.59
N LEU A 68 9.21 13.20 27.51
CA LEU A 68 9.84 13.00 26.20
C LEU A 68 11.33 13.32 26.24
N LEU A 69 11.75 14.39 26.92
CA LEU A 69 13.16 14.71 27.10
C LEU A 69 13.94 13.60 27.82
N LEU A 70 13.34 12.99 28.85
CA LEU A 70 13.95 11.90 29.63
C LEU A 70 13.94 10.54 28.91
N THR A 71 12.95 10.29 28.05
CA THR A 71 12.75 9.00 27.38
C THR A 71 13.40 8.93 26.00
N VAL A 72 13.66 10.07 25.35
CA VAL A 72 14.44 10.18 24.11
C VAL A 72 15.72 9.32 24.10
N PRO A 73 16.59 9.33 25.13
CA PRO A 73 17.80 8.49 25.14
C PRO A 73 17.56 7.01 25.40
N LEU A 74 16.36 6.62 25.87
CA LEU A 74 16.04 5.24 26.26
C LEU A 74 15.51 4.39 25.08
N GLY A 75 15.27 5.01 23.93
CA GLY A 75 14.79 4.36 22.71
C GLY A 75 13.27 4.40 22.53
N TRP A 76 12.81 4.20 21.30
CA TRP A 76 11.41 4.38 20.88
C TRP A 76 10.41 3.48 21.63
N VAL A 77 10.79 2.23 21.92
CA VAL A 77 9.94 1.31 22.71
C VAL A 77 9.71 1.82 24.11
N VAL A 78 10.74 2.42 24.74
CA VAL A 78 10.59 3.00 26.09
C VAL A 78 9.74 4.25 26.01
N ILE A 79 9.92 5.10 25.00
CA ILE A 79 9.04 6.26 24.77
C ILE A 79 7.57 5.80 24.64
N PHE A 80 7.33 4.70 23.93
CA PHE A 80 6.01 4.11 23.78
C PHE A 80 5.43 3.55 25.09
N LEU A 81 6.15 2.65 25.77
CA LEU A 81 5.72 2.05 27.04
C LEU A 81 5.52 3.12 28.11
N VAL A 82 6.42 4.09 28.17
CA VAL A 82 6.28 5.23 29.07
C VAL A 82 5.07 6.06 28.67
N GLY A 83 4.74 6.22 27.39
CA GLY A 83 3.52 6.88 26.92
C GLY A 83 2.23 6.40 27.62
N PHE A 84 2.03 5.09 27.78
CA PHE A 84 0.87 4.58 28.53
C PHE A 84 0.93 4.92 30.01
N ILE A 85 2.12 4.86 30.59
CA ILE A 85 2.35 5.25 31.98
C ILE A 85 2.12 6.76 32.16
N ILE A 86 2.48 7.59 31.17
CA ILE A 86 2.21 9.04 31.18
C ILE A 86 0.71 9.28 31.25
N ASN A 87 -0.10 8.60 30.44
CA ASN A 87 -1.55 8.79 30.48
C ASN A 87 -2.13 8.45 31.86
N ALA A 88 -1.64 7.37 32.49
CA ALA A 88 -2.01 7.03 33.86
C ALA A 88 -1.56 8.10 34.87
N LEU A 89 -0.32 8.56 34.78
CA LEU A 89 0.24 9.59 35.66
C LEU A 89 -0.50 10.92 35.51
N VAL A 90 -0.84 11.33 34.28
CA VAL A 90 -1.59 12.55 34.00
C VAL A 90 -2.98 12.47 34.62
N LEU A 91 -3.66 11.31 34.54
CA LEU A 91 -4.94 11.10 35.23
C LEU A 91 -4.81 11.19 36.75
N MET A 92 -3.79 10.56 37.34
CA MET A 92 -3.55 10.64 38.78
C MET A 92 -3.22 12.05 39.26
N ILE A 93 -2.38 12.78 38.52
CA ILE A 93 -2.05 14.18 38.84
C ILE A 93 -3.31 15.04 38.72
N THR A 94 -4.11 14.85 37.66
CA THR A 94 -5.37 15.58 37.49
C THR A 94 -6.33 15.28 38.65
N SER A 95 -6.44 14.03 39.07
CA SER A 95 -7.25 13.62 40.22
C SER A 95 -6.78 14.26 41.53
N ALA A 96 -5.47 14.33 41.75
CA ALA A 96 -4.90 14.98 42.93
C ALA A 96 -5.12 16.51 42.95
N LEU A 97 -5.23 17.13 41.77
CA LEU A 97 -5.39 18.58 41.63
C LEU A 97 -6.84 19.04 41.51
N MET A 98 -7.77 18.15 41.16
CA MET A 98 -9.17 18.47 40.85
C MET A 98 -10.13 17.81 41.85
N PRO A 99 -10.66 18.56 42.84
CA PRO A 99 -11.73 18.06 43.68
C PRO A 99 -12.94 17.63 42.84
N GLY A 100 -13.45 16.44 43.10
CA GLY A 100 -14.59 15.86 42.36
C GLY A 100 -14.20 14.96 41.19
N PHE A 101 -12.92 14.81 40.89
CA PHE A 101 -12.40 13.80 39.97
C PHE A 101 -11.48 12.83 40.72
N GLU A 102 -11.94 11.61 40.95
CA GLU A 102 -11.20 10.58 41.70
C GLU A 102 -10.76 9.44 40.79
N VAL A 103 -9.52 9.01 40.96
CA VAL A 103 -8.93 7.85 40.28
C VAL A 103 -8.35 6.89 41.32
N ASP A 104 -8.95 5.70 41.42
CA ASP A 104 -8.67 4.71 42.45
C ASP A 104 -7.40 3.90 42.15
N GLY A 105 -6.25 4.52 42.42
CA GLY A 105 -4.94 3.89 42.34
C GLY A 105 -4.39 3.74 40.91
N LEU A 106 -3.20 3.15 40.83
CA LEU A 106 -2.44 3.06 39.58
C LEU A 106 -3.13 2.21 38.51
N TRP A 107 -3.86 1.16 38.91
CA TRP A 107 -4.47 0.24 37.96
C TRP A 107 -5.69 0.85 37.26
N ALA A 108 -6.56 1.55 38.01
CA ALA A 108 -7.67 2.31 37.44
C ALA A 108 -7.15 3.45 36.54
N ALA A 109 -6.09 4.14 36.95
CA ALA A 109 -5.44 5.16 36.13
C ALA A 109 -4.88 4.62 34.81
N PHE A 110 -4.26 3.43 34.83
CA PHE A 110 -3.66 2.82 33.65
C PHE A 110 -4.73 2.37 32.64
N ILE A 111 -5.70 1.55 33.08
CA ILE A 111 -6.79 1.08 32.23
C ILE A 111 -7.65 2.26 31.75
N GLY A 112 -7.92 3.20 32.65
CA GLY A 112 -8.63 4.43 32.35
C GLY A 112 -7.93 5.31 31.33
N GLY A 113 -6.61 5.46 31.42
CA GLY A 113 -5.82 6.21 30.44
C GLY A 113 -5.81 5.57 29.06
N LEU A 114 -5.75 4.24 29.00
CA LEU A 114 -5.81 3.48 27.75
C LEU A 114 -7.20 3.62 27.10
N PHE A 115 -8.26 3.44 27.89
CA PHE A 115 -9.63 3.58 27.41
C PHE A 115 -9.98 5.02 27.01
N LEU A 116 -9.54 6.02 27.79
CA LEU A 116 -9.67 7.43 27.44
C LEU A 116 -9.02 7.74 26.10
N SER A 117 -7.80 7.23 25.88
CA SER A 117 -7.08 7.41 24.61
C SER A 117 -7.82 6.78 23.44
N LEU A 118 -8.41 5.60 23.64
CA LEU A 118 -9.22 4.90 22.64
C LEU A 118 -10.47 5.71 22.27
N VAL A 119 -11.27 6.11 23.26
CA VAL A 119 -12.50 6.90 23.04
C VAL A 119 -12.17 8.22 22.36
N ASN A 120 -11.11 8.91 22.81
CA ASN A 120 -10.66 10.15 22.21
C ASN A 120 -10.28 9.97 20.73
N THR A 121 -9.54 8.90 20.41
CA THR A 121 -9.14 8.60 19.03
C THR A 121 -10.36 8.33 18.16
N ILE A 122 -11.33 7.55 18.63
CA ILE A 122 -12.57 7.27 17.91
C ILE A 122 -13.35 8.56 17.64
N LEU A 123 -13.57 9.39 18.67
CA LEU A 123 -14.31 10.64 18.54
C LEU A 123 -13.61 11.64 17.62
N THR A 124 -12.29 11.77 17.73
CA THR A 124 -11.50 12.65 16.86
C THR A 124 -11.59 12.21 15.41
N THR A 125 -11.53 10.90 15.15
CA THR A 125 -11.67 10.31 13.81
C THR A 125 -13.07 10.50 13.24
N LEU A 126 -14.12 10.30 14.05
CA LEU A 126 -15.51 10.46 13.63
C LEU A 126 -15.90 11.91 13.34
N LEU A 127 -15.32 12.85 14.08
CA LEU A 127 -15.60 14.27 13.94
C LEU A 127 -14.71 14.96 12.89
N ASP A 128 -13.86 14.20 12.20
CA ASP A 128 -12.90 14.70 11.21
C ASP A 128 -12.06 15.86 11.77
N ILE A 129 -11.74 15.78 13.08
CA ILE A 129 -10.93 16.79 13.76
C ILE A 129 -9.48 16.43 13.45
N ASP A 130 -9.05 16.74 12.23
CA ASP A 130 -7.69 16.53 11.78
C ASP A 130 -6.71 17.21 12.73
N ASN A 131 -6.00 16.38 13.51
CA ASN A 131 -4.95 16.88 14.39
C ASN A 131 -3.61 17.09 13.67
N ASP A 132 -3.56 16.89 12.36
CA ASP A 132 -2.31 16.84 11.59
C ASP A 132 -1.71 18.22 11.28
N GLU A 133 -2.44 19.33 11.46
CA GLU A 133 -1.95 20.63 10.97
C GLU A 133 -0.94 21.40 11.85
N SER A 134 -0.89 21.24 13.19
CA SER A 134 -0.30 22.30 14.04
C SER A 134 1.01 21.96 14.77
N PHE A 135 1.27 20.70 15.11
CA PHE A 135 2.47 20.31 15.84
C PHE A 135 3.58 19.77 14.93
N TYR A 136 3.23 18.90 13.97
CA TYR A 136 4.17 18.19 13.11
C TYR A 136 4.83 19.11 12.09
N ALA A 137 4.05 19.97 11.43
CA ALA A 137 4.58 20.96 10.51
C ALA A 137 5.65 21.84 11.18
N ASN A 138 5.46 22.29 12.42
CA ASN A 138 6.41 23.22 13.06
C ASN A 138 7.70 22.55 13.57
N LEU A 139 7.63 21.29 14.05
CA LEU A 139 8.80 20.57 14.57
C LEU A 139 9.61 19.94 13.43
N VAL A 140 8.93 19.36 12.43
CA VAL A 140 9.54 18.81 11.22
C VAL A 140 10.10 19.93 10.36
N LYS A 141 9.39 21.04 10.12
CA LYS A 141 9.96 22.19 9.36
C LYS A 141 11.25 22.71 9.98
N ARG A 142 11.35 22.83 11.32
CA ARG A 142 12.56 23.32 11.99
C ARG A 142 13.75 22.35 11.91
N GLN A 143 13.52 21.06 11.74
CA GLN A 143 14.58 20.04 11.66
C GLN A 143 14.90 19.64 10.21
N ALA A 144 13.90 19.49 9.35
CA ALA A 144 14.04 19.25 7.92
C ALA A 144 14.67 20.45 7.20
N ALA A 145 14.29 21.70 7.54
CA ALA A 145 14.95 22.89 6.99
C ALA A 145 16.41 23.05 7.46
N ARG A 146 16.86 22.32 8.49
CA ARG A 146 18.28 22.26 8.88
C ARG A 146 19.07 21.19 8.12
N GLN A 147 18.38 20.23 7.50
CA GLN A 147 18.96 19.14 6.71
C GLN A 147 18.79 19.37 5.20
N ALA A 148 18.04 20.39 4.78
CA ALA A 148 17.99 20.82 3.40
C ALA A 148 19.40 21.29 2.99
N GLU A 149 20.15 20.43 2.32
CA GLU A 149 21.30 20.83 1.53
C GLU A 149 20.72 21.66 0.37
N THR A 150 20.68 22.98 0.57
CA THR A 150 20.40 23.91 -0.52
C THR A 150 21.59 23.88 -1.46
N GLU A 151 21.60 22.96 -2.42
CA GLU A 151 22.20 23.27 -3.70
C GLU A 151 21.34 24.39 -4.30
N GLU A 152 21.89 25.60 -4.39
CA GLU A 152 21.35 26.69 -5.18
C GLU A 152 21.39 26.25 -6.66
N GLY A 153 20.43 25.44 -7.07
CA GLY A 153 20.39 24.81 -8.38
C GLY A 153 18.99 24.86 -8.98
N GLU A 154 18.69 25.99 -9.64
CA GLU A 154 17.59 26.24 -10.58
C GLU A 154 16.15 25.92 -10.14
N SER A 155 15.22 26.80 -10.53
CA SER A 155 13.79 26.72 -10.25
C SER A 155 13.10 25.57 -10.99
N THR A 156 13.58 24.33 -10.88
CA THR A 156 12.98 23.17 -11.53
C THR A 156 11.79 22.66 -10.72
N ARG A 157 10.78 22.11 -11.38
CA ARG A 157 9.60 21.50 -10.77
C ARG A 157 9.99 20.14 -10.19
N GLY A 158 9.56 19.86 -8.96
CA GLY A 158 9.63 18.51 -8.41
C GLY A 158 8.41 17.67 -8.82
N VAL A 159 8.52 16.36 -8.76
CA VAL A 159 7.40 15.45 -9.06
C VAL A 159 7.17 14.49 -7.89
N VAL A 160 5.93 14.42 -7.42
CA VAL A 160 5.46 13.43 -6.45
C VAL A 160 4.62 12.40 -7.19
N MET A 161 5.09 11.16 -7.21
CA MET A 161 4.44 10.01 -7.83
C MET A 161 3.95 9.06 -6.73
N LEU A 162 2.67 8.75 -6.72
CA LEU A 162 2.08 7.74 -5.85
C LEU A 162 1.58 6.58 -6.70
N GLU A 163 1.98 5.37 -6.37
CA GLU A 163 1.48 4.15 -6.99
C GLU A 163 0.45 3.49 -6.07
N ILE A 164 -0.73 3.18 -6.60
CA ILE A 164 -1.67 2.26 -5.94
C ILE A 164 -1.54 0.91 -6.63
N ASP A 165 -1.04 -0.05 -5.87
CA ASP A 165 -0.79 -1.42 -6.29
C ASP A 165 -2.11 -2.11 -6.69
N GLY A 166 -2.11 -2.80 -7.84
CA GLY A 166 -3.22 -3.64 -8.30
C GLY A 166 -4.53 -2.92 -8.70
N LEU A 167 -4.56 -1.59 -8.76
CA LEU A 167 -5.77 -0.82 -9.05
C LEU A 167 -5.99 -0.60 -10.55
N SER A 168 -6.98 -1.29 -11.14
CA SER A 168 -7.28 -1.10 -12.56
C SER A 168 -7.84 0.29 -12.88
N TYR A 169 -7.64 0.72 -14.12
CA TYR A 169 -8.25 1.91 -14.72
C TYR A 169 -9.76 1.98 -14.49
N TRP A 170 -10.46 0.85 -14.56
CA TRP A 170 -11.91 0.79 -14.37
C TRP A 170 -12.30 0.99 -12.91
N HIS A 171 -11.54 0.39 -11.97
CA HIS A 171 -11.78 0.53 -10.54
C HIS A 171 -11.56 1.97 -10.06
N ILE A 172 -10.50 2.66 -10.50
CA ILE A 172 -10.28 4.06 -10.12
C ILE A 172 -11.40 4.98 -10.63
N GLN A 173 -11.85 4.78 -11.87
CA GLN A 173 -12.98 5.54 -12.42
C GLN A 173 -14.24 5.32 -11.59
N LYS A 174 -14.53 4.08 -11.22
CA LYS A 174 -15.68 3.76 -10.39
C LYS A 174 -15.56 4.36 -8.99
N ALA A 175 -14.38 4.28 -8.38
CA ALA A 175 -14.12 4.82 -7.05
C ALA A 175 -14.33 6.35 -7.00
N VAL A 176 -13.94 7.06 -8.07
CA VAL A 176 -14.19 8.49 -8.24
C VAL A 176 -15.68 8.78 -8.44
N GLU A 177 -16.37 8.01 -9.29
CA GLU A 177 -17.81 8.15 -9.55
C GLU A 177 -18.65 7.94 -8.28
N ASP A 178 -18.35 6.89 -7.53
CA ASP A 178 -19.08 6.50 -6.32
C ASP A 178 -18.69 7.34 -5.08
N GLY A 179 -17.76 8.28 -5.22
CA GLY A 179 -17.38 9.22 -4.18
C GLY A 179 -16.42 8.66 -3.11
N TYR A 180 -15.71 7.55 -3.40
CA TYR A 180 -14.63 7.06 -2.56
C TYR A 180 -13.38 7.94 -2.65
N MET A 181 -13.14 8.60 -3.79
CA MET A 181 -11.96 9.46 -4.00
C MET A 181 -12.31 10.92 -4.31
N PRO A 182 -12.90 11.65 -3.34
CA PRO A 182 -13.34 13.04 -3.54
C PRO A 182 -12.19 14.01 -3.83
N THR A 183 -10.98 13.77 -3.34
CA THR A 183 -9.82 14.63 -3.61
C THR A 183 -9.40 14.52 -5.07
N ILE A 184 -9.29 13.29 -5.59
CA ILE A 184 -9.04 13.04 -7.01
C ILE A 184 -10.14 13.66 -7.87
N LYS A 185 -11.42 13.45 -7.51
CA LYS A 185 -12.55 14.06 -8.20
C LYS A 185 -12.42 15.59 -8.28
N LYS A 186 -12.09 16.23 -7.16
CA LYS A 186 -11.91 17.68 -7.11
C LYS A 186 -10.79 18.16 -8.04
N MET A 187 -9.67 17.45 -8.10
CA MET A 187 -8.57 17.80 -9.02
C MET A 187 -8.98 17.67 -10.49
N MET A 188 -9.80 16.67 -10.85
CA MET A 188 -10.36 16.55 -12.19
C MET A 188 -11.29 17.73 -12.51
N ASP A 189 -12.22 18.02 -11.61
CA ASP A 189 -13.26 19.02 -11.83
C ASP A 189 -12.72 20.47 -11.79
N GLU A 190 -11.74 20.76 -10.93
CA GLU A 190 -11.24 22.14 -10.69
C GLU A 190 -9.88 22.44 -11.34
N GLN A 191 -9.03 21.43 -11.52
CA GLN A 191 -7.64 21.62 -12.00
C GLN A 191 -7.38 20.98 -13.37
N GLY A 192 -8.39 20.33 -13.96
CA GLY A 192 -8.31 19.73 -15.29
C GLY A 192 -7.48 18.46 -15.35
N TYR A 193 -7.18 17.82 -14.23
CA TYR A 193 -6.49 16.53 -14.22
C TYR A 193 -7.31 15.45 -14.93
N GLN A 194 -6.62 14.46 -15.50
CA GLN A 194 -7.22 13.39 -16.30
C GLN A 194 -6.71 12.02 -15.85
N ILE A 195 -7.52 10.99 -16.07
CA ILE A 195 -7.13 9.59 -15.90
C ILE A 195 -7.00 8.99 -17.31
N SER A 196 -5.80 8.57 -17.67
CA SER A 196 -5.50 7.89 -18.93
C SER A 196 -5.21 6.42 -18.66
N ARG A 197 -5.76 5.53 -19.50
CA ARG A 197 -5.48 4.09 -19.46
C ARG A 197 -4.12 3.81 -20.07
N VAL A 198 -3.38 2.90 -19.46
CA VAL A 198 -2.11 2.37 -19.97
C VAL A 198 -2.14 0.84 -19.85
N ASP A 199 -1.57 0.13 -20.82
CA ASP A 199 -1.40 -1.32 -20.76
C ASP A 199 -0.03 -1.62 -20.13
N CYS A 200 -0.04 -2.28 -18.96
CA CYS A 200 1.20 -2.61 -18.25
C CYS A 200 1.97 -3.77 -18.90
N GLY A 201 1.31 -4.54 -19.76
CA GLY A 201 1.85 -5.69 -20.46
C GLY A 201 2.02 -6.94 -19.60
N LEU A 202 2.87 -7.85 -20.08
CA LEU A 202 3.15 -9.13 -19.42
C LEU A 202 4.60 -9.22 -18.93
N PRO A 203 4.82 -9.88 -17.76
CA PRO A 203 3.77 -10.32 -16.83
C PRO A 203 3.18 -9.12 -16.07
N ALA A 204 1.87 -9.17 -15.78
CA ALA A 204 1.16 -8.12 -15.05
C ALA A 204 1.38 -8.28 -13.53
N THR A 205 2.62 -8.09 -13.07
CA THR A 205 3.02 -8.30 -11.67
C THR A 205 3.86 -7.15 -11.16
N THR A 206 3.72 -6.81 -9.88
CA THR A 206 4.45 -5.73 -9.20
C THR A 206 5.95 -5.72 -9.49
N PRO A 207 6.69 -6.85 -9.41
CA PRO A 207 8.12 -6.85 -9.73
C PRO A 207 8.42 -6.50 -11.19
N ALA A 208 7.66 -7.02 -12.15
CA ALA A 208 7.91 -6.71 -13.56
C ALA A 208 7.42 -5.30 -13.94
N CYS A 209 6.29 -4.87 -13.39
CA CYS A 209 5.74 -3.55 -13.62
C CYS A 209 6.64 -2.46 -13.03
N GLN A 210 6.98 -2.54 -11.74
CA GLN A 210 7.88 -1.57 -11.11
C GLN A 210 9.28 -1.58 -11.70
N ALA A 211 9.85 -2.72 -12.08
CA ALA A 211 11.12 -2.75 -12.80
C ALA A 211 11.04 -1.94 -14.11
N GLY A 212 9.96 -2.10 -14.87
CA GLY A 212 9.72 -1.33 -16.09
C GLY A 212 9.54 0.16 -15.81
N ILE A 213 8.72 0.52 -14.82
CA ILE A 213 8.42 1.91 -14.47
C ILE A 213 9.64 2.64 -13.90
N LEU A 214 10.40 1.99 -13.00
CA LEU A 214 11.46 2.62 -12.20
C LEU A 214 12.85 2.43 -12.79
N GLN A 215 13.10 1.38 -13.57
CA GLN A 215 14.39 1.15 -14.23
C GLN A 215 14.33 1.29 -15.76
N GLY A 216 13.14 1.37 -16.35
CA GLY A 216 12.98 1.33 -17.82
C GLY A 216 13.31 -0.04 -18.41
N ASN A 217 13.48 -1.06 -17.56
CA ASN A 217 13.91 -2.39 -17.93
C ASN A 217 13.35 -3.43 -16.95
N ASN A 218 12.58 -4.37 -17.49
CA ASN A 218 12.05 -5.54 -16.79
C ASN A 218 12.36 -6.83 -17.57
N HIS A 219 13.48 -6.85 -18.29
CA HIS A 219 13.95 -8.01 -19.02
C HIS A 219 14.17 -9.19 -18.07
N ASN A 220 13.82 -10.40 -18.52
CA ASN A 220 14.08 -11.66 -17.82
C ASN A 220 13.37 -11.83 -16.46
N ILE A 221 12.30 -11.07 -16.21
CA ILE A 221 11.31 -11.29 -15.15
C ILE A 221 10.05 -11.87 -15.80
N PRO A 222 9.89 -13.21 -15.88
CA PRO A 222 8.83 -13.84 -16.66
C PRO A 222 7.50 -14.00 -15.91
N ALA A 223 7.52 -13.91 -14.58
CA ALA A 223 6.35 -14.04 -13.70
C ALA A 223 6.70 -13.47 -12.31
N PHE A 224 5.75 -13.51 -11.37
CA PHE A 224 6.02 -13.15 -9.97
C PHE A 224 7.08 -14.05 -9.31
N ARG A 225 7.05 -15.35 -9.64
CA ARG A 225 8.01 -16.36 -9.22
C ARG A 225 8.45 -17.19 -10.41
N TRP A 226 9.71 -17.57 -10.45
CA TRP A 226 10.25 -18.41 -11.53
C TRP A 226 11.46 -19.22 -11.04
N LEU A 227 11.76 -20.31 -11.75
CA LEU A 227 12.99 -21.07 -11.54
C LEU A 227 14.07 -20.52 -12.46
N ASP A 228 15.19 -20.08 -11.89
CA ASP A 228 16.41 -19.89 -12.65
C ASP A 228 17.12 -21.25 -12.80
N LYS A 229 17.09 -21.81 -14.02
CA LYS A 229 17.72 -23.11 -14.33
C LYS A 229 19.25 -23.07 -14.20
N GLU A 230 19.89 -21.91 -14.36
CA GLU A 230 21.35 -21.82 -14.28
C GLU A 230 21.83 -21.94 -12.83
N SER A 231 21.18 -21.23 -11.92
CA SER A 231 21.51 -21.28 -10.49
C SER A 231 20.74 -22.35 -9.70
N ASN A 232 19.74 -23.00 -10.32
CA ASN A 232 18.80 -23.93 -9.69
C ASN A 232 18.11 -23.34 -8.43
N ARG A 233 17.74 -22.06 -8.52
CA ARG A 233 17.08 -21.31 -7.45
C ARG A 233 15.73 -20.80 -7.92
N ILE A 234 14.75 -20.89 -7.03
CA ILE A 234 13.47 -20.22 -7.24
C ILE A 234 13.66 -18.76 -6.85
N LEU A 235 13.37 -17.85 -7.76
CA LEU A 235 13.38 -16.41 -7.53
C LEU A 235 11.93 -15.94 -7.40
N ALA A 236 11.65 -15.16 -6.34
CA ALA A 236 10.37 -14.48 -6.14
C ALA A 236 10.64 -12.98 -6.15
N GLY A 237 9.88 -12.22 -6.95
CA GLY A 237 10.24 -10.86 -7.32
C GLY A 237 10.52 -9.92 -6.15
N GLY A 238 9.75 -10.06 -5.06
CA GLY A 238 10.06 -9.52 -3.73
C GLY A 238 11.51 -9.74 -3.30
N GLN A 239 11.77 -10.97 -2.87
CA GLN A 239 13.01 -11.36 -2.20
C GLN A 239 14.25 -11.28 -3.10
N ALA A 240 14.05 -11.47 -4.41
CA ALA A 240 15.11 -11.42 -5.41
C ALA A 240 15.41 -9.99 -5.90
N ALA A 241 14.64 -8.96 -5.53
CA ALA A 241 14.81 -7.60 -6.06
C ALA A 241 16.24 -7.05 -5.88
N ALA A 242 16.92 -7.39 -4.78
CA ALA A 242 18.31 -6.97 -4.52
C ALA A 242 19.34 -7.67 -5.44
N GLU A 243 19.03 -8.88 -5.92
CA GLU A 243 19.85 -9.64 -6.87
C GLU A 243 19.54 -9.25 -8.33
N ILE A 244 18.29 -8.84 -8.59
CA ILE A 244 17.78 -8.47 -9.92
C ILE A 244 18.16 -7.03 -10.28
N GLU A 245 18.00 -6.06 -9.37
CA GLU A 245 18.19 -4.64 -9.70
C GLU A 245 19.54 -4.31 -10.36
N PRO A 246 20.70 -4.86 -9.92
CA PRO A 246 21.99 -4.59 -10.56
C PRO A 246 22.06 -5.04 -12.03
N GLN A 247 21.20 -5.96 -12.46
CA GLN A 247 21.14 -6.46 -13.84
C GLN A 247 20.24 -5.59 -14.72
N LEU A 248 19.33 -4.82 -14.11
CA LEU A 248 18.36 -3.99 -14.80
C LEU A 248 18.75 -2.52 -14.85
N SER A 249 19.32 -2.01 -13.75
CA SER A 249 19.71 -0.61 -13.61
C SER A 249 20.88 -0.25 -14.53
N ASN A 250 20.76 0.92 -15.15
CA ASN A 250 21.83 1.57 -15.92
C ASN A 250 22.36 2.84 -15.22
N GLY A 251 21.94 3.10 -13.97
CA GLY A 251 22.25 4.31 -13.21
C GLY A 251 21.43 5.54 -13.62
N GLN A 252 20.45 5.39 -14.53
CA GLN A 252 19.59 6.45 -15.04
C GLN A 252 18.10 6.11 -14.84
N GLY A 253 17.76 5.46 -13.73
CA GLY A 253 16.38 5.19 -13.33
C GLY A 253 15.52 6.45 -13.16
N LEU A 254 14.24 6.25 -12.84
CA LEU A 254 13.25 7.34 -12.74
C LEU A 254 13.58 8.32 -11.61
N LEU A 255 14.26 7.83 -10.58
CA LEU A 255 14.45 8.52 -9.32
C LEU A 255 15.90 8.91 -9.09
N GLU A 256 16.72 9.00 -10.13
CA GLU A 256 18.07 9.57 -10.04
C GLU A 256 18.03 10.92 -9.30
N GLY A 257 18.75 11.04 -8.16
CA GLY A 257 18.70 12.24 -7.31
C GLY A 257 17.48 12.37 -6.39
N GLY A 258 16.55 11.41 -6.45
CA GLY A 258 15.25 11.41 -5.79
C GLY A 258 15.13 10.43 -4.61
N SER A 259 13.89 10.05 -4.32
CA SER A 259 13.51 9.20 -3.18
C SER A 259 12.55 8.09 -3.59
N SER A 260 12.90 6.86 -3.20
CA SER A 260 12.09 5.66 -3.31
C SER A 260 11.57 5.25 -1.94
N ILE A 261 10.25 5.12 -1.80
CA ILE A 261 9.57 4.83 -0.53
C ILE A 261 8.66 3.62 -0.70
N SER A 262 8.91 2.56 0.06
CA SER A 262 8.10 1.32 0.08
C SER A 262 8.08 0.51 -1.22
N ASN A 263 8.93 0.82 -2.20
CA ASN A 263 8.92 0.18 -3.52
C ASN A 263 9.71 -1.15 -3.56
N MET A 264 9.54 -1.92 -4.62
CA MET A 264 10.35 -3.09 -4.91
C MET A 264 11.78 -2.71 -5.33
N PHE A 265 11.87 -1.77 -6.27
CA PHE A 265 13.12 -1.27 -6.86
C PHE A 265 13.37 0.19 -6.50
N SER A 266 14.63 0.59 -6.49
CA SER A 266 15.04 1.95 -6.10
C SER A 266 14.79 3.00 -7.17
N GLY A 267 14.69 2.60 -8.44
CA GLY A 267 14.74 3.51 -9.57
C GLY A 267 15.98 4.41 -9.58
N ASP A 268 17.09 3.91 -9.04
CA ASP A 268 18.36 4.64 -8.84
C ASP A 268 18.25 5.85 -7.88
N ALA A 269 17.30 5.79 -6.94
CA ALA A 269 17.13 6.80 -5.92
C ALA A 269 18.34 6.96 -4.99
N THR A 270 18.70 8.23 -4.75
CA THR A 270 19.70 8.60 -3.72
C THR A 270 19.26 8.18 -2.33
N LYS A 271 17.95 8.18 -2.07
CA LYS A 271 17.37 7.70 -0.82
C LYS A 271 16.36 6.60 -1.10
N SER A 272 16.55 5.42 -0.51
CA SER A 272 15.66 4.27 -0.66
C SER A 272 15.23 3.74 0.70
N ILE A 273 14.02 4.07 1.16
CA ILE A 273 13.49 3.64 2.47
C ILE A 273 12.32 2.69 2.27
N LEU A 274 12.28 1.61 3.05
CA LEU A 274 11.35 0.49 2.86
C LEU A 274 11.42 -0.11 1.44
N THR A 275 12.50 0.17 0.70
CA THR A 275 12.66 -0.24 -0.69
C THR A 275 13.42 -1.56 -0.77
N PHE A 276 12.80 -2.60 -1.30
CA PHE A 276 13.25 -3.98 -1.11
C PHE A 276 14.66 -4.26 -1.63
N SER A 277 14.96 -3.83 -2.85
CA SER A 277 16.26 -4.03 -3.50
C SER A 277 17.45 -3.42 -2.74
N LYS A 278 17.21 -2.43 -1.86
CA LYS A 278 18.26 -1.71 -1.11
C LYS A 278 18.31 -2.03 0.39
N ILE A 279 17.40 -2.86 0.91
CA ILE A 279 17.33 -3.14 2.36
C ILE A 279 18.66 -3.64 2.94
N LYS A 280 19.34 -4.54 2.23
CA LYS A 280 20.55 -5.23 2.69
C LYS A 280 21.87 -4.61 2.19
N ALA A 281 21.85 -3.93 1.04
CA ALA A 281 23.05 -3.61 0.25
C ALA A 281 23.65 -2.21 0.51
N GLU A 282 23.20 -1.49 1.54
CA GLU A 282 23.52 -0.07 1.72
C GLU A 282 24.67 0.24 2.69
N THR A 283 25.24 1.45 2.53
CA THR A 283 26.32 1.94 3.39
C THR A 283 25.82 2.22 4.81
N LYS A 284 26.76 2.32 5.78
CA LYS A 284 26.42 2.71 7.16
C LYS A 284 25.79 4.10 7.26
N GLU A 285 26.12 4.99 6.32
CA GLU A 285 25.57 6.35 6.29
C GLU A 285 24.11 6.36 5.85
N ASP A 286 23.77 5.60 4.82
CA ASP A 286 22.39 5.46 4.31
C ASP A 286 21.48 4.84 5.37
N LYS A 287 21.95 3.76 6.02
CA LYS A 287 21.26 3.15 7.17
C LYS A 287 21.00 4.16 8.29
N LYS A 288 21.97 5.05 8.58
CA LYS A 288 21.83 6.09 9.59
C LYS A 288 20.80 7.16 9.18
N LYS A 289 20.77 7.56 7.91
CA LYS A 289 19.78 8.53 7.39
C LYS A 289 18.36 7.96 7.47
N ARG A 290 18.13 6.71 7.03
CA ARG A 290 16.83 6.02 7.16
C ARG A 290 16.39 5.86 8.61
N ALA A 291 17.32 5.45 9.47
CA ALA A 291 17.08 5.35 10.90
C ALA A 291 16.67 6.70 11.52
N GLN A 292 17.23 7.82 11.05
CA GLN A 292 16.82 9.15 11.50
C GLN A 292 15.39 9.49 11.03
N ASP A 293 15.04 9.19 9.78
CA ASP A 293 13.68 9.43 9.25
C ASP A 293 12.63 8.61 10.02
N MET A 294 12.90 7.32 10.24
CA MET A 294 12.02 6.46 11.03
C MET A 294 11.98 6.91 12.50
N TYR A 295 13.10 7.36 13.06
CA TYR A 295 13.14 7.92 14.41
C TYR A 295 12.31 9.21 14.53
N LEU A 296 12.33 10.09 13.54
CA LEU A 296 11.50 11.30 13.50
C LEU A 296 10.01 10.94 13.50
N LEU A 297 9.64 9.92 12.72
CA LEU A 297 8.28 9.38 12.72
C LEU A 297 7.90 8.81 14.10
N MET A 298 8.76 8.00 14.70
CA MET A 298 8.51 7.38 16.00
C MET A 298 8.51 8.37 17.18
N ARG A 299 9.09 9.56 17.02
CA ARG A 299 8.96 10.66 18.00
C ARG A 299 7.58 11.32 18.00
N ASN A 300 6.70 10.93 17.09
CA ASN A 300 5.31 11.32 17.09
C ASN A 300 4.45 10.31 17.90
N PRO A 301 4.21 10.55 19.21
CA PRO A 301 3.36 9.68 20.02
C PRO A 301 1.89 9.61 19.56
N TYR A 302 1.41 10.61 18.81
CA TYR A 302 0.04 10.56 18.27
C TYR A 302 -0.04 9.67 17.04
N PHE A 303 0.97 9.72 16.16
CA PHE A 303 1.09 8.84 15.00
C PHE A 303 1.03 7.38 15.42
N PHE A 304 1.86 6.99 16.40
CA PHE A 304 1.90 5.60 16.85
C PHE A 304 0.57 5.12 17.43
N MET A 305 -0.08 5.94 18.30
CA MET A 305 -1.38 5.58 18.87
C MET A 305 -2.49 5.52 17.82
N ARG A 306 -2.50 6.47 16.88
CA ARG A 306 -3.43 6.47 15.75
C ARG A 306 -3.25 5.22 14.90
N VAL A 307 -2.03 4.92 14.48
CA VAL A 307 -1.72 3.74 13.68
C VAL A 307 -2.11 2.46 14.41
N LEU A 308 -1.83 2.33 15.72
CA LEU A 308 -2.30 1.18 16.49
C LEU A 308 -3.83 1.04 16.52
N VAL A 309 -4.55 2.13 16.81
CA VAL A 309 -6.01 2.09 16.88
C VAL A 309 -6.60 1.74 15.51
N LEU A 310 -6.08 2.34 14.45
CA LEU A 310 -6.50 2.04 13.07
C LEU A 310 -6.14 0.61 12.68
N PHE A 311 -4.98 0.11 13.10
CA PHE A 311 -4.53 -1.26 12.83
C PHE A 311 -5.49 -2.28 13.45
N PHE A 312 -5.79 -2.17 14.75
CA PHE A 312 -6.76 -3.06 15.39
C PHE A 312 -8.18 -2.83 14.87
N GLY A 313 -8.53 -1.60 14.49
CA GLY A 313 -9.79 -1.27 13.82
C GLY A 313 -9.95 -2.02 12.50
N ASP A 314 -8.91 -2.03 11.67
CA ASP A 314 -8.87 -2.73 10.39
C ASP A 314 -8.94 -4.26 10.58
N MET A 315 -8.23 -4.81 11.58
CA MET A 315 -8.37 -6.23 11.96
C MET A 315 -9.81 -6.62 12.34
N ILE A 316 -10.48 -5.80 13.14
CA ILE A 316 -11.88 -6.03 13.53
C ILE A 316 -12.79 -5.91 12.30
N GLN A 317 -12.53 -4.91 11.46
CA GLN A 317 -13.26 -4.69 10.21
C GLN A 317 -13.14 -5.89 9.27
N GLU A 318 -11.95 -6.47 9.13
CA GLU A 318 -11.69 -7.67 8.32
C GLU A 318 -12.54 -8.86 8.79
N VAL A 319 -12.54 -9.16 10.09
CA VAL A 319 -13.35 -10.24 10.68
C VAL A 319 -14.84 -9.99 10.44
N TRP A 320 -15.28 -8.75 10.63
CA TRP A 320 -16.67 -8.34 10.43
C TRP A 320 -17.09 -8.45 8.96
N GLN A 321 -16.26 -8.00 8.03
CA GLN A 321 -16.49 -8.08 6.59
C GLN A 321 -16.55 -9.55 6.12
N GLY A 322 -15.67 -10.41 6.62
CA GLY A 322 -15.73 -11.86 6.35
C GLY A 322 -17.02 -12.50 6.86
N TRP A 323 -17.48 -12.10 8.04
CA TRP A 323 -18.79 -12.52 8.54
C TRP A 323 -19.94 -12.01 7.66
N GLN A 324 -19.89 -10.76 7.21
CA GLN A 324 -20.89 -10.19 6.31
C GLN A 324 -20.94 -10.91 4.96
N GLN A 325 -19.79 -11.22 4.36
CA GLN A 325 -19.72 -11.97 3.10
C GLN A 325 -20.34 -13.35 3.23
N ARG A 326 -20.04 -14.08 4.32
CA ARG A 326 -20.69 -15.38 4.62
C ARG A 326 -22.20 -15.23 4.80
N ARG A 327 -22.64 -14.20 5.50
CA ARG A 327 -24.07 -13.94 5.74
C ARG A 327 -24.83 -13.57 4.46
N LYS A 328 -24.19 -12.83 3.55
CA LYS A 328 -24.78 -12.41 2.26
C LYS A 328 -24.56 -13.43 1.13
N ASP A 329 -23.85 -14.51 1.43
CA ASP A 329 -23.38 -15.53 0.49
C ASP A 329 -22.71 -14.96 -0.77
N VAL A 330 -21.76 -14.04 -0.56
CA VAL A 330 -20.92 -13.53 -1.65
C VAL A 330 -19.93 -14.62 -2.06
N GLN A 331 -19.82 -14.84 -3.38
CA GLN A 331 -18.94 -15.81 -4.03
C GLN A 331 -18.23 -15.14 -5.22
N PRO A 332 -17.02 -15.60 -5.59
CA PRO A 332 -16.13 -16.50 -4.84
C PRO A 332 -15.68 -15.91 -3.49
N ARG A 333 -15.18 -16.77 -2.60
CA ARG A 333 -14.85 -16.42 -1.20
C ARG A 333 -13.67 -17.23 -0.69
N LEU A 334 -12.71 -16.56 -0.07
CA LEU A 334 -11.58 -17.19 0.63
C LEU A 334 -11.76 -17.26 2.15
N ASN A 335 -10.88 -18.00 2.82
CA ASN A 335 -10.80 -18.01 4.27
C ASN A 335 -10.03 -16.80 4.83
N ARG A 336 -10.79 -15.77 5.18
CA ARG A 336 -10.32 -14.48 5.72
C ARG A 336 -9.55 -14.50 7.05
N LEU A 337 -9.39 -15.67 7.69
CA LEU A 337 -8.59 -15.84 8.91
C LEU A 337 -7.34 -16.69 8.69
N HIS A 338 -7.18 -17.25 7.49
CA HIS A 338 -6.06 -18.13 7.19
C HIS A 338 -4.72 -17.39 7.32
N ASN A 339 -3.71 -18.07 7.85
CA ASN A 339 -2.34 -17.57 8.02
C ASN A 339 -2.19 -16.21 8.72
N GLY A 340 -3.18 -15.80 9.53
CA GLY A 340 -3.13 -14.50 10.21
C GLY A 340 -3.36 -13.31 9.29
N TYR A 341 -4.05 -13.49 8.15
CA TYR A 341 -4.38 -12.44 7.17
C TYR A 341 -4.83 -11.10 7.78
N PRO A 342 -5.71 -11.03 8.82
CA PRO A 342 -6.11 -9.74 9.39
C PRO A 342 -4.93 -8.88 9.88
N ILE A 343 -3.87 -9.51 10.39
CA ILE A 343 -2.65 -8.81 10.84
C ILE A 343 -1.87 -8.28 9.64
N LEU A 344 -1.75 -9.11 8.59
CA LEU A 344 -1.05 -8.77 7.36
C LEU A 344 -1.73 -7.59 6.66
N ARG A 345 -3.04 -7.70 6.43
CA ARG A 345 -3.90 -6.64 5.90
C ARG A 345 -3.74 -5.34 6.69
N ALA A 346 -3.83 -5.38 8.02
CA ALA A 346 -3.70 -4.16 8.82
C ALA A 346 -2.29 -3.54 8.71
N ALA A 347 -1.25 -4.37 8.57
CA ALA A 347 0.11 -3.88 8.39
C ALA A 347 0.29 -3.19 7.03
N THR A 348 -0.26 -3.74 5.96
CA THR A 348 -0.12 -3.21 4.61
C THR A 348 -1.04 -2.02 4.37
N ASN A 349 -2.30 -2.12 4.79
CA ASN A 349 -3.34 -1.12 4.55
C ASN A 349 -3.24 0.11 5.45
N ILE A 350 -2.84 -0.07 6.72
CA ILE A 350 -2.77 1.03 7.70
C ILE A 350 -1.33 1.48 7.89
N PHE A 351 -0.45 0.57 8.32
CA PHE A 351 0.89 0.95 8.75
C PHE A 351 1.75 1.43 7.57
N LEU A 352 1.89 0.62 6.51
CA LEU A 352 2.72 1.01 5.36
C LEU A 352 2.19 2.27 4.67
N ARG A 353 0.88 2.42 4.51
CA ARG A 353 0.25 3.63 3.97
C ARG A 353 0.61 4.88 4.79
N ASP A 354 0.37 4.86 6.11
CA ASP A 354 0.58 6.04 6.95
C ASP A 354 2.07 6.40 7.08
N VAL A 355 2.95 5.39 7.13
CA VAL A 355 4.40 5.59 7.09
C VAL A 355 4.84 6.16 5.74
N GLY A 356 4.39 5.58 4.63
CA GLY A 356 4.71 6.03 3.28
C GLY A 356 4.27 7.46 3.02
N GLY A 357 3.03 7.80 3.38
CA GLY A 357 2.52 9.17 3.28
C GLY A 357 3.31 10.17 4.13
N TYR A 358 3.72 9.78 5.34
CA TYR A 358 4.56 10.63 6.18
C TYR A 358 5.96 10.86 5.57
N LEU A 359 6.61 9.80 5.08
CA LEU A 359 7.92 9.90 4.45
C LEU A 359 7.87 10.74 3.17
N THR A 360 6.76 10.65 2.42
CA THR A 360 6.49 11.51 1.25
C THR A 360 6.42 12.97 1.66
N ILE A 361 5.63 13.30 2.69
CA ILE A 361 5.50 14.66 3.25
C ILE A 361 6.87 15.20 3.72
N LEU A 362 7.67 14.35 4.36
CA LEU A 362 9.01 14.72 4.83
C LEU A 362 9.93 15.09 3.66
N ASP A 363 9.88 14.34 2.56
CA ASP A 363 10.69 14.59 1.37
C ASP A 363 10.21 15.79 0.55
N ILE A 364 8.89 16.04 0.53
CA ILE A 364 8.31 17.26 -0.01
C ILE A 364 8.89 18.48 0.71
N ILE A 365 8.87 18.48 2.06
CA ILE A 365 9.40 19.57 2.89
C ILE A 365 10.92 19.76 2.69
N ARG A 366 11.64 18.68 2.37
CA ARG A 366 13.08 18.72 2.05
C ARG A 366 13.38 19.22 0.63
N GLY A 367 12.40 19.23 -0.28
CA GLY A 367 12.60 19.68 -1.66
C GLY A 367 13.17 18.61 -2.60
N VAL A 368 13.03 17.32 -2.27
CA VAL A 368 13.51 16.21 -3.10
C VAL A 368 12.92 16.28 -4.52
N PRO A 369 13.72 16.20 -5.60
CA PRO A 369 13.24 16.46 -6.96
C PRO A 369 12.23 15.46 -7.51
N ALA A 370 12.37 14.17 -7.19
CA ALA A 370 11.47 13.12 -7.60
C ALA A 370 11.21 12.19 -6.44
N ILE A 371 9.94 11.94 -6.12
CA ILE A 371 9.52 11.10 -4.99
C ILE A 371 8.55 10.06 -5.52
N TYR A 372 8.81 8.78 -5.29
CA TYR A 372 7.91 7.68 -5.66
C TYR A 372 7.54 6.84 -4.45
N THR A 373 6.25 6.66 -4.21
CA THR A 373 5.76 5.90 -3.05
C THR A 373 4.69 4.89 -3.43
N LEU A 374 4.91 3.64 -3.02
CA LEU A 374 3.95 2.53 -3.16
C LEU A 374 2.92 2.49 -2.03
N PHE A 375 1.64 2.41 -2.39
CA PHE A 375 0.53 2.05 -1.50
C PHE A 375 0.00 0.64 -1.84
N ALA A 376 0.58 -0.37 -1.20
CA ALA A 376 0.28 -1.80 -1.42
C ALA A 376 -1.08 -2.30 -0.88
N GLY A 377 -1.77 -1.49 -0.08
CA GLY A 377 -2.93 -1.97 0.69
C GLY A 377 -4.18 -2.31 -0.14
N TYR A 378 -4.32 -1.77 -1.35
CA TYR A 378 -5.48 -2.09 -2.20
C TYR A 378 -5.37 -3.52 -2.74
N ASP A 379 -4.24 -3.87 -3.34
CA ASP A 379 -3.96 -5.17 -3.92
C ASP A 379 -4.17 -6.33 -2.91
N GLU A 380 -3.57 -6.21 -1.71
CA GLU A 380 -3.72 -7.21 -0.62
C GLU A 380 -5.19 -7.40 -0.20
N VAL A 381 -5.98 -6.33 -0.17
CA VAL A 381 -7.41 -6.41 0.14
C VAL A 381 -8.18 -7.03 -1.02
N ALA A 382 -7.85 -6.65 -2.25
CA ALA A 382 -8.51 -7.10 -3.47
C ALA A 382 -8.27 -8.59 -3.73
N HIS A 383 -7.07 -9.10 -3.47
CA HIS A 383 -6.73 -10.52 -3.53
C HIS A 383 -7.67 -11.41 -2.70
N HIS A 384 -8.00 -10.95 -1.48
CA HIS A 384 -8.75 -11.74 -0.51
C HIS A 384 -10.26 -11.49 -0.51
N SER A 385 -10.67 -10.27 -0.85
CA SER A 385 -12.08 -9.85 -0.81
C SER A 385 -12.71 -9.68 -2.19
N GLY A 386 -11.92 -9.51 -3.24
CA GLY A 386 -12.32 -9.19 -4.61
C GLY A 386 -12.20 -7.68 -4.90
N PRO A 387 -11.70 -7.28 -6.09
CA PRO A 387 -11.34 -5.88 -6.39
C PRO A 387 -12.58 -4.96 -6.52
N TRP A 388 -13.72 -5.50 -6.95
CA TRP A 388 -14.99 -4.76 -7.05
C TRP A 388 -15.76 -4.64 -5.74
N THR A 389 -15.24 -5.19 -4.63
CA THR A 389 -15.99 -5.18 -3.37
C THR A 389 -15.90 -3.84 -2.65
N ARG A 390 -16.90 -3.57 -1.82
CA ARG A 390 -16.89 -2.41 -0.91
C ARG A 390 -15.64 -2.42 -0.01
N ASP A 391 -15.10 -3.58 0.30
CA ASP A 391 -13.93 -3.71 1.18
C ASP A 391 -12.69 -3.12 0.52
N ALA A 392 -12.46 -3.41 -0.77
CA ALA A 392 -11.40 -2.83 -1.58
C ALA A 392 -11.63 -1.33 -1.84
N MET A 393 -12.86 -0.92 -2.15
CA MET A 393 -13.19 0.50 -2.39
C MET A 393 -13.01 1.39 -1.15
N LEU A 394 -13.26 0.85 0.05
CA LEU A 394 -13.02 1.57 1.31
C LEU A 394 -11.53 1.82 1.55
N THR A 395 -10.63 0.98 1.03
CA THR A 395 -9.18 1.24 1.08
C THR A 395 -8.84 2.51 0.29
N LEU A 396 -9.42 2.68 -0.90
CA LEU A 396 -9.21 3.88 -1.74
C LEU A 396 -9.68 5.16 -1.04
N GLN A 397 -10.77 5.10 -0.28
CA GLN A 397 -11.21 6.23 0.54
C GLN A 397 -10.20 6.63 1.61
N GLN A 398 -9.49 5.66 2.19
CA GLN A 398 -8.43 5.95 3.15
C GLN A 398 -7.20 6.53 2.46
N PHE A 399 -6.88 6.04 1.25
CA PHE A 399 -5.78 6.57 0.44
C PHE A 399 -6.04 8.01 0.01
N ASP A 400 -7.26 8.34 -0.41
CA ASP A 400 -7.65 9.70 -0.80
C ASP A 400 -7.44 10.73 0.34
N ARG A 401 -7.66 10.35 1.61
CA ARG A 401 -7.36 11.22 2.76
C ARG A 401 -5.86 11.50 2.94
N VAL A 402 -5.03 10.48 2.72
CA VAL A 402 -3.56 10.65 2.75
C VAL A 402 -3.09 11.49 1.58
N ILE A 403 -3.63 11.26 0.38
CA ILE A 403 -3.37 12.08 -0.82
C ILE A 403 -3.74 13.54 -0.56
N SER A 404 -4.90 13.81 0.02
CA SER A 404 -5.33 15.17 0.41
C SER A 404 -4.32 15.84 1.34
N SER A 405 -3.78 15.10 2.32
CA SER A 405 -2.76 15.60 3.23
C SER A 405 -1.44 15.91 2.53
N ILE A 406 -1.01 15.05 1.59
CA ILE A 406 0.17 15.26 0.75
C ILE A 406 0.01 16.53 -0.09
N LEU A 407 -1.11 16.68 -0.81
CA LEU A 407 -1.40 17.84 -1.66
C LEU A 407 -1.43 19.15 -0.87
N MET A 408 -2.03 19.14 0.33
CA MET A 408 -2.03 20.31 1.22
C MET A 408 -0.61 20.73 1.63
N VAL A 409 0.29 19.78 1.91
CA VAL A 409 1.70 20.08 2.22
C VAL A 409 2.44 20.57 0.98
N MET A 410 2.21 19.96 -0.19
CA MET A 410 2.81 20.39 -1.45
C MET A 410 2.50 21.85 -1.75
N GLU A 411 1.25 22.29 -1.52
CA GLU A 411 0.85 23.68 -1.78
C GLU A 411 1.39 24.66 -0.72
N ARG A 412 1.37 24.28 0.56
CA ARG A 412 1.62 25.21 1.66
C ARG A 412 3.08 25.28 2.11
N ASP A 413 3.78 24.16 2.07
CA ASP A 413 5.00 23.94 2.85
C ASP A 413 6.21 23.52 2.00
N ALA A 414 6.02 23.19 0.72
CA ALA A 414 7.09 22.78 -0.16
C ALA A 414 8.06 23.94 -0.48
N PRO A 415 9.39 23.71 -0.46
CA PRO A 415 10.39 24.73 -0.82
C PRO A 415 10.50 24.93 -2.34
N ARG A 416 9.85 24.09 -3.14
CA ARG A 416 9.82 24.12 -4.61
C ARG A 416 8.42 23.78 -5.12
N PRO A 417 8.03 24.21 -6.33
CA PRO A 417 6.78 23.77 -6.92
C PRO A 417 6.83 22.27 -7.22
N TYR A 418 5.78 21.55 -6.85
CA TYR A 418 5.62 20.13 -7.19
C TYR A 418 4.45 19.89 -8.11
N GLU A 419 4.59 18.88 -8.95
CA GLU A 419 3.50 18.22 -9.66
C GLU A 419 3.11 16.92 -8.95
N PHE A 420 1.83 16.61 -8.96
CA PHE A 420 1.30 15.33 -8.46
C PHE A 420 0.96 14.40 -9.62
N ILE A 421 1.39 13.14 -9.53
CA ILE A 421 0.99 12.04 -10.42
C ILE A 421 0.54 10.89 -9.53
N LEU A 422 -0.61 10.30 -9.84
CA LEU A 422 -1.06 9.04 -9.24
C LEU A 422 -1.10 8.00 -10.36
N LEU A 423 -0.62 6.79 -10.11
CA LEU A 423 -0.62 5.73 -11.11
C LEU A 423 -0.91 4.38 -10.48
N SER A 424 -1.11 3.39 -11.34
CA SER A 424 -1.05 1.98 -10.96
C SER A 424 -0.08 1.25 -11.87
N ASP A 425 0.54 0.22 -11.33
CA ASP A 425 1.52 -0.62 -12.00
C ASP A 425 0.83 -1.74 -12.82
N HIS A 426 -0.25 -2.31 -12.31
CA HIS A 426 -1.15 -3.23 -13.00
C HIS A 426 -2.58 -3.16 -12.43
N GLY A 427 -3.55 -3.76 -13.14
CA GLY A 427 -4.89 -3.95 -12.60
C GLY A 427 -5.04 -5.25 -11.81
N GLN A 428 -6.28 -5.59 -11.47
CA GLN A 428 -6.64 -6.91 -10.94
C GLN A 428 -7.83 -7.49 -11.69
N SER A 429 -7.74 -8.79 -11.98
CA SER A 429 -8.85 -9.61 -12.44
C SER A 429 -9.54 -10.29 -11.26
N PHE A 430 -10.78 -10.72 -11.48
CA PHE A 430 -11.60 -11.38 -10.46
C PHE A 430 -12.06 -12.75 -10.94
N GLY A 431 -12.26 -13.69 -10.03
CA GLY A 431 -12.91 -14.96 -10.35
C GLY A 431 -12.70 -16.04 -9.30
N ALA A 432 -13.48 -17.12 -9.41
CA ALA A 432 -13.24 -18.31 -8.62
C ALA A 432 -11.89 -18.93 -9.02
N THR A 433 -11.14 -19.42 -8.04
CA THR A 433 -9.83 -20.04 -8.26
C THR A 433 -9.98 -21.34 -9.04
N PHE A 434 -8.88 -21.83 -9.60
CA PHE A 434 -8.83 -23.09 -10.34
C PHE A 434 -9.31 -24.25 -9.45
N GLU A 435 -8.85 -24.29 -8.20
CA GLU A 435 -9.28 -25.28 -7.21
C GLU A 435 -10.77 -25.15 -6.87
N GLN A 436 -11.29 -23.93 -6.70
CA GLN A 436 -12.72 -23.70 -6.44
C GLN A 436 -13.62 -24.11 -7.61
N ARG A 437 -13.15 -24.00 -8.85
CA ARG A 437 -13.92 -24.32 -10.06
C ARG A 437 -13.90 -25.81 -10.39
N TYR A 438 -12.75 -26.46 -10.20
CA TYR A 438 -12.51 -27.82 -10.71
C TYR A 438 -12.27 -28.85 -9.60
N GLU A 439 -12.32 -28.44 -8.33
CA GLU A 439 -12.09 -29.30 -7.15
C GLU A 439 -10.71 -29.98 -7.14
N ILE A 440 -9.76 -29.45 -7.92
CA ILE A 440 -8.37 -29.88 -8.02
C ILE A 440 -7.46 -28.67 -8.23
N GLY A 441 -6.33 -28.61 -7.53
CA GLY A 441 -5.33 -27.57 -7.74
C GLY A 441 -4.51 -27.80 -9.02
N ILE A 442 -3.99 -26.74 -9.64
CA ILE A 442 -3.22 -26.84 -10.89
C ILE A 442 -2.01 -27.77 -10.78
N LEU A 443 -1.32 -27.76 -9.63
CA LEU A 443 -0.17 -28.64 -9.38
C LEU A 443 -0.57 -30.10 -9.40
N ASP A 444 -1.70 -30.44 -8.77
CA ASP A 444 -2.16 -31.82 -8.67
C ASP A 444 -2.73 -32.28 -10.02
N PHE A 445 -3.40 -31.40 -10.76
CA PHE A 445 -3.79 -31.68 -12.14
C PHE A 445 -2.57 -32.01 -13.03
N ILE A 446 -1.49 -31.22 -12.96
CA ILE A 446 -0.26 -31.50 -13.71
C ILE A 446 0.36 -32.84 -13.28
N LYS A 447 0.37 -33.15 -11.98
CA LYS A 447 0.86 -34.45 -11.48
C LYS A 447 0.10 -35.63 -12.06
N GLU A 448 -1.21 -35.51 -12.27
CA GLU A 448 -2.02 -36.57 -12.88
C GLU A 448 -1.63 -36.84 -14.34
N GLN A 449 -1.07 -35.85 -15.04
CA GLN A 449 -0.57 -36.00 -16.41
C GLN A 449 0.85 -36.56 -16.50
N LEU A 450 1.57 -36.67 -15.37
CA LEU A 450 2.94 -37.17 -15.33
C LEU A 450 2.99 -38.70 -15.19
N PRO A 451 4.02 -39.36 -15.77
CA PRO A 451 4.24 -40.78 -15.54
C PRO A 451 4.34 -41.12 -14.05
N GLN A 452 3.79 -42.27 -13.66
CA GLN A 452 3.73 -42.70 -12.26
C GLN A 452 5.13 -42.68 -11.60
N GLY A 453 5.25 -41.99 -10.47
CA GLY A 453 6.50 -41.87 -9.71
C GLY A 453 7.36 -40.66 -10.08
N THR A 454 6.95 -39.84 -11.05
CA THR A 454 7.61 -38.55 -11.34
C THR A 454 7.38 -37.57 -10.18
N SER A 455 8.45 -37.02 -9.61
CA SER A 455 8.34 -35.97 -8.60
C SER A 455 7.99 -34.63 -9.24
N ALA A 456 6.98 -33.96 -8.69
CA ALA A 456 6.63 -32.59 -9.08
C ALA A 456 6.38 -31.74 -7.83
N VAL A 457 6.94 -30.54 -7.84
CA VAL A 457 6.78 -29.55 -6.77
C VAL A 457 6.18 -28.28 -7.35
N GLY A 458 5.35 -27.61 -6.57
CA GLY A 458 4.74 -26.35 -6.95
C GLY A 458 5.07 -25.27 -5.94
N THR A 459 5.33 -24.09 -6.45
CA THR A 459 5.55 -22.88 -5.67
C THR A 459 4.49 -21.85 -6.07
N GLY A 460 3.56 -21.64 -5.15
CA GLY A 460 2.50 -20.63 -5.21
C GLY A 460 2.09 -20.26 -3.79
N GLY A 461 1.20 -19.28 -3.63
CA GLY A 461 0.80 -18.80 -2.32
C GLY A 461 1.79 -17.78 -1.75
N GLY A 462 1.39 -16.52 -1.82
CA GLY A 462 2.05 -15.38 -1.18
C GLY A 462 1.62 -14.10 -1.87
N ASP A 463 1.07 -13.19 -1.08
CA ASP A 463 0.58 -11.86 -1.48
C ASP A 463 1.70 -10.82 -1.35
N ASP A 464 1.72 -9.82 -2.23
CA ASP A 464 2.68 -8.72 -2.25
C ASP A 464 2.76 -7.98 -0.91
N GLY A 465 1.68 -7.94 -0.14
CA GLY A 465 1.70 -7.28 1.16
C GLY A 465 2.62 -7.95 2.20
N THR A 466 2.93 -9.24 2.06
CA THR A 466 3.95 -9.90 2.91
C THR A 466 5.37 -9.38 2.68
N ILE A 467 5.64 -8.89 1.47
CA ILE A 467 6.92 -8.28 1.09
C ILE A 467 7.07 -6.92 1.78
N GLY A 468 6.02 -6.10 1.81
CA GLY A 468 6.03 -4.82 2.51
C GLY A 468 6.26 -4.96 4.02
N VAL A 469 5.67 -5.98 4.66
CA VAL A 469 5.92 -6.28 6.08
C VAL A 469 7.37 -6.73 6.31
N SER A 470 7.93 -7.53 5.41
CA SER A 470 9.33 -7.94 5.46
C SER A 470 10.27 -6.74 5.30
N ALA A 471 9.91 -5.79 4.43
CA ALA A 471 10.67 -4.56 4.23
C ALA A 471 10.73 -3.70 5.50
N MET A 472 9.59 -3.56 6.18
CA MET A 472 9.50 -2.91 7.47
C MET A 472 10.40 -3.57 8.52
N MET A 473 10.44 -4.91 8.59
CA MET A 473 11.31 -5.61 9.53
C MET A 473 12.79 -5.32 9.27
N GLY A 474 13.20 -5.27 8.00
CA GLY A 474 14.56 -4.88 7.63
C GLY A 474 14.91 -3.46 8.09
N GLU A 475 13.97 -2.51 8.00
CA GLU A 475 14.19 -1.15 8.51
C GLU A 475 14.27 -1.10 10.04
N LEU A 476 13.45 -1.90 10.74
CA LEU A 476 13.53 -2.01 12.20
C LEU A 476 14.86 -2.62 12.66
N GLU A 477 15.40 -3.59 11.93
CA GLU A 477 16.73 -4.16 12.16
C GLU A 477 17.83 -3.10 11.95
N ASN A 478 17.75 -2.33 10.87
CA ASN A 478 18.70 -1.23 10.60
C ASN A 478 18.67 -0.15 11.71
N LEU A 479 17.51 0.10 12.31
CA LEU A 479 17.37 0.97 13.48
C LEU A 479 18.11 0.44 14.72
N GLU A 480 18.11 -0.88 14.95
CA GLU A 480 18.84 -1.49 16.06
C GLU A 480 20.36 -1.29 15.94
N ASP A 481 20.90 -1.49 14.74
CA ASP A 481 22.32 -1.35 14.44
C ASP A 481 22.82 0.09 14.64
N SER A 482 21.95 1.08 14.44
CA SER A 482 22.29 2.51 14.45
C SER A 482 22.60 3.11 15.83
N ARG A 483 22.56 2.34 16.92
CA ARG A 483 22.64 2.80 18.34
C ARG A 483 21.55 3.81 18.77
N LEU A 484 20.59 4.14 17.89
CA LEU A 484 19.45 5.01 18.19
C LEU A 484 18.34 4.25 18.95
N ALA A 485 18.28 2.92 18.82
CA ALA A 485 17.44 2.07 19.64
C ALA A 485 18.13 1.78 21.00
N GLY A 486 17.61 2.36 22.08
CA GLY A 486 18.05 2.02 23.44
C GLY A 486 17.89 0.53 23.77
N THR A 487 18.44 0.09 24.91
CA THR A 487 18.56 -1.34 25.29
C THR A 487 17.23 -2.10 25.30
N VAL A 488 16.13 -1.46 25.71
CA VAL A 488 14.79 -2.08 25.73
C VAL A 488 14.20 -2.19 24.33
N GLY A 489 14.49 -1.21 23.45
CA GLY A 489 14.09 -1.26 22.04
C GLY A 489 14.63 -2.49 21.31
N ARG A 490 15.91 -2.80 21.57
CA ARG A 490 16.59 -3.99 21.01
C ARG A 490 15.99 -5.31 21.50
N ALA A 491 15.54 -5.38 22.76
CA ALA A 491 14.93 -6.59 23.29
C ALA A 491 13.52 -6.85 22.72
N MET A 492 12.75 -5.80 22.45
CA MET A 492 11.41 -5.94 21.88
C MET A 492 11.45 -6.30 20.39
N VAL A 493 12.26 -5.63 19.58
CA VAL A 493 12.39 -5.92 18.15
C VAL A 493 12.87 -7.36 17.93
N SER A 494 13.90 -7.81 18.65
CA SER A 494 14.33 -9.21 18.61
C SER A 494 13.25 -10.22 19.07
N GLY A 495 12.36 -9.84 20.00
CA GLY A 495 11.22 -10.63 20.41
C GLY A 495 10.11 -10.71 19.35
N THR A 496 9.75 -9.57 18.76
CA THR A 496 8.77 -9.47 17.66
C THR A 496 9.26 -10.21 16.43
N GLN A 497 10.56 -10.09 16.11
CA GLN A 497 11.21 -10.87 15.06
C GLN A 497 11.01 -12.36 15.29
N ARG A 498 11.34 -12.91 16.47
CA ARG A 498 11.15 -14.35 16.74
C ARG A 498 9.71 -14.82 16.61
N ALA A 499 8.75 -14.00 17.04
CA ALA A 499 7.33 -14.34 17.00
C ALA A 499 6.72 -14.24 15.59
N MET A 500 7.21 -13.34 14.74
CA MET A 500 6.73 -13.21 13.36
C MET A 500 7.51 -14.07 12.36
N LYS A 501 8.78 -14.39 12.64
CA LYS A 501 9.58 -15.28 11.79
C LYS A 501 8.94 -16.65 11.62
N SER A 502 8.29 -17.18 12.67
CA SER A 502 7.56 -18.45 12.58
C SER A 502 6.34 -18.45 11.63
N ASN A 503 5.80 -17.26 11.31
CA ASN A 503 4.70 -17.10 10.35
C ASN A 503 5.20 -16.71 8.95
N LEU A 504 6.34 -16.01 8.85
CA LEU A 504 6.94 -15.58 7.58
C LEU A 504 7.84 -16.66 6.94
N ASP A 505 8.43 -17.57 7.73
CA ASP A 505 9.26 -18.69 7.26
C ASP A 505 8.46 -19.75 6.47
N GLN A 506 7.13 -19.61 6.35
CA GLN A 506 6.28 -20.49 5.54
C GLN A 506 6.16 -20.05 4.08
N GLN A 507 6.77 -18.93 3.69
CA GLN A 507 6.81 -18.52 2.29
C GLN A 507 8.04 -19.08 1.55
N PRO A 508 7.87 -19.49 0.28
CA PRO A 508 8.99 -19.85 -0.57
C PRO A 508 9.85 -18.61 -0.82
N GLY A 509 10.97 -18.57 -0.11
CA GLY A 509 12.07 -17.62 -0.25
C GLY A 509 12.71 -17.69 -1.64
N THR A 510 13.78 -16.90 -1.87
CA THR A 510 14.85 -17.41 -2.73
C THR A 510 15.44 -18.65 -2.08
N GLN A 511 14.94 -19.81 -2.49
CA GLN A 511 15.29 -21.10 -1.94
C GLN A 511 15.98 -21.92 -3.03
N GLU A 512 16.89 -22.79 -2.60
CA GLU A 512 17.29 -23.89 -3.46
C GLU A 512 16.03 -24.66 -3.85
N ALA A 513 15.83 -24.87 -5.15
CA ALA A 513 14.69 -25.65 -5.61
C ALA A 513 14.79 -27.05 -5.00
N GLU A 514 13.69 -27.55 -4.44
CA GLU A 514 13.64 -28.95 -4.02
C GLU A 514 13.92 -29.85 -5.24
N PRO A 515 14.75 -30.91 -5.11
CA PRO A 515 15.06 -31.79 -6.23
C PRO A 515 13.78 -32.45 -6.77
N ALA A 516 13.27 -31.95 -7.90
CA ALA A 516 12.06 -32.42 -8.54
C ALA A 516 12.28 -32.58 -10.05
N LYS A 517 11.57 -33.53 -10.65
CA LYS A 517 11.58 -33.72 -12.10
C LYS A 517 10.79 -32.63 -12.82
N VAL A 518 9.76 -32.09 -12.17
CA VAL A 518 8.94 -30.99 -12.68
C VAL A 518 8.76 -29.95 -11.57
N THR A 519 9.01 -28.69 -11.90
CA THR A 519 8.83 -27.54 -11.00
C THR A 519 7.80 -26.60 -11.61
N LEU A 520 6.75 -26.29 -10.86
CA LEU A 520 5.72 -25.35 -11.26
C LEU A 520 5.86 -24.07 -10.43
N CYS A 521 6.03 -22.92 -11.08
CA CYS A 521 5.94 -21.60 -10.45
C CYS A 521 4.67 -20.92 -10.95
N TYR A 522 3.69 -20.69 -10.08
CA TYR A 522 2.40 -20.13 -10.47
C TYR A 522 2.05 -18.91 -9.61
N SER A 523 1.43 -17.91 -10.25
CA SER A 523 0.93 -16.72 -9.56
C SER A 523 -0.21 -16.08 -10.36
N GLY A 524 -1.25 -15.67 -9.64
CA GLY A 524 -2.54 -15.32 -10.18
C GLY A 524 -2.99 -16.34 -11.21
N ASN A 525 -3.19 -15.93 -12.46
CA ASN A 525 -3.67 -16.81 -13.53
C ASN A 525 -2.62 -17.24 -14.55
N LEU A 526 -1.33 -17.02 -14.24
CA LEU A 526 -0.18 -17.39 -15.07
C LEU A 526 0.69 -18.43 -14.35
N ALA A 527 1.23 -19.41 -15.08
CA ALA A 527 2.23 -20.33 -14.54
C ALA A 527 3.38 -20.61 -15.51
N GLN A 528 4.56 -20.82 -14.92
CA GLN A 528 5.79 -21.24 -15.58
C GLN A 528 6.09 -22.69 -15.14
N VAL A 529 6.20 -23.61 -16.10
CA VAL A 529 6.51 -25.03 -15.85
C VAL A 529 7.92 -25.32 -16.33
N TYR A 530 8.71 -25.98 -15.49
CA TYR A 530 10.09 -26.35 -15.76
C TYR A 530 10.26 -27.86 -15.64
N PHE A 531 10.95 -28.47 -16.59
CA PHE A 531 11.30 -29.90 -16.56
C PHE A 531 12.81 -30.09 -16.41
N ASP A 532 13.21 -30.98 -15.52
CA ASP A 532 14.59 -31.40 -15.30
C ASP A 532 15.01 -32.46 -16.35
N LEU A 533 15.06 -32.01 -17.61
CA LEU A 533 15.62 -32.75 -18.75
C LEU A 533 16.89 -32.09 -19.26
N HIS A 534 16.90 -30.76 -19.35
CA HIS A 534 18.01 -29.96 -19.85
C HIS A 534 18.17 -28.66 -19.06
N PRO A 535 19.41 -28.12 -18.94
CA PRO A 535 19.67 -26.83 -18.28
C PRO A 535 19.19 -25.63 -19.13
N ARG A 536 18.81 -25.87 -20.39
CA ARG A 536 18.17 -24.90 -21.29
C ARG A 536 16.67 -25.16 -21.40
N LYS A 537 15.96 -24.28 -22.11
CA LYS A 537 14.59 -24.55 -22.58
C LYS A 537 14.51 -25.84 -23.40
N ILE A 538 13.36 -26.49 -23.36
CA ILE A 538 13.12 -27.78 -23.99
C ILE A 538 12.26 -27.60 -25.24
N ALA A 539 12.62 -28.29 -26.32
CA ALA A 539 11.82 -28.30 -27.55
C ALA A 539 10.62 -29.24 -27.40
N LEU A 540 9.55 -29.00 -28.15
CA LEU A 540 8.29 -29.74 -28.06
C LEU A 540 8.49 -31.23 -28.38
N ASN A 541 9.37 -31.57 -29.33
CA ASN A 541 9.71 -32.97 -29.62
C ASN A 541 10.41 -33.68 -28.44
N GLU A 542 11.30 -33.00 -27.72
CA GLU A 542 12.00 -33.49 -26.53
C GLU A 542 11.03 -33.66 -25.36
N LEU A 543 10.14 -32.69 -25.17
CA LEU A 543 9.08 -32.76 -24.17
C LEU A 543 8.15 -33.93 -24.46
N ASN A 544 7.68 -34.09 -25.71
CA ASN A 544 6.80 -35.19 -26.10
C ASN A 544 7.49 -36.56 -26.03
N ALA A 545 8.81 -36.63 -26.19
CA ALA A 545 9.56 -37.88 -26.01
C ALA A 545 9.61 -38.31 -24.53
N ALA A 546 9.68 -37.36 -23.59
CA ALA A 546 9.74 -37.63 -22.16
C ALA A 546 8.36 -37.71 -21.48
N TYR A 547 7.42 -36.87 -21.91
CA TYR A 547 6.08 -36.68 -21.37
C TYR A 547 5.05 -36.60 -22.52
N PRO A 548 4.74 -37.74 -23.19
CA PRO A 548 3.88 -37.75 -24.36
C PRO A 548 2.48 -37.18 -24.08
N GLY A 549 2.01 -36.27 -24.93
CA GLY A 549 0.65 -35.72 -24.84
C GLY A 549 0.45 -34.64 -23.77
N MET A 550 1.51 -34.25 -23.05
CA MET A 550 1.41 -33.25 -21.97
C MET A 550 0.75 -31.94 -22.41
N VAL A 551 1.20 -31.35 -23.52
CA VAL A 551 0.65 -30.07 -24.00
C VAL A 551 -0.83 -30.22 -24.38
N ASP A 552 -1.20 -31.31 -25.05
CA ASP A 552 -2.59 -31.57 -25.44
C ASP A 552 -3.49 -31.70 -24.21
N GLU A 553 -3.12 -32.51 -23.22
CA GLU A 553 -3.91 -32.70 -21.99
C GLU A 553 -4.08 -31.39 -21.21
N LEU A 554 -3.03 -30.56 -21.11
CA LEU A 554 -3.11 -29.26 -20.46
C LEU A 554 -4.07 -28.33 -21.21
N VAL A 555 -3.94 -28.22 -22.53
CA VAL A 555 -4.76 -27.32 -23.35
C VAL A 555 -6.23 -27.74 -23.38
N GLN A 556 -6.52 -29.04 -23.33
CA GLN A 556 -7.90 -29.54 -23.34
C GLN A 556 -8.63 -29.32 -22.00
N HIS A 557 -7.92 -29.06 -20.91
CA HIS A 557 -8.56 -28.73 -19.64
C HIS A 557 -9.36 -27.41 -19.74
N GLU A 558 -10.61 -27.41 -19.27
CA GLU A 558 -11.51 -26.25 -19.39
C GLU A 558 -10.92 -24.98 -18.74
N GLY A 559 -10.19 -25.14 -17.63
CA GLY A 559 -9.55 -24.06 -16.88
C GLY A 559 -8.30 -23.44 -17.51
N ILE A 560 -7.71 -24.08 -18.52
CA ILE A 560 -6.50 -23.59 -19.20
C ILE A 560 -6.90 -22.99 -20.55
N GLY A 561 -6.53 -21.73 -20.76
CA GLY A 561 -6.90 -20.97 -21.93
C GLY A 561 -5.97 -21.25 -23.10
N PHE A 562 -4.67 -21.15 -22.84
CA PHE A 562 -3.62 -21.51 -23.78
C PHE A 562 -2.36 -21.96 -23.04
N VAL A 563 -1.51 -22.70 -23.75
CA VAL A 563 -0.17 -23.11 -23.30
C VAL A 563 0.85 -22.69 -24.34
N VAL A 564 1.92 -22.01 -23.94
CA VAL A 564 3.07 -21.73 -24.81
C VAL A 564 4.07 -22.86 -24.65
N ALA A 565 4.49 -23.44 -25.77
CA ALA A 565 5.63 -24.36 -25.86
C ALA A 565 6.56 -23.91 -27.01
N TYR A 566 7.71 -24.57 -27.15
CA TYR A 566 8.73 -24.18 -28.13
C TYR A 566 8.89 -25.26 -29.18
N GLU A 567 8.82 -24.91 -30.46
CA GLU A 567 9.07 -25.84 -31.57
C GLU A 567 10.55 -26.29 -31.62
N ASP A 568 10.89 -27.17 -32.57
CA ASP A 568 12.24 -27.75 -32.70
C ASP A 568 13.34 -26.71 -32.98
N ASP A 569 12.98 -25.56 -33.54
CA ASP A 569 13.84 -24.39 -33.76
C ASP A 569 13.80 -23.38 -32.59
N PHE A 570 13.11 -23.73 -31.51
CA PHE A 570 12.83 -22.92 -30.33
C PHE A 570 11.94 -21.69 -30.57
N GLU A 571 11.21 -21.64 -31.69
CA GLU A 571 10.17 -20.63 -31.85
C GLU A 571 8.99 -20.90 -30.90
N PRO A 572 8.53 -19.91 -30.14
CA PRO A 572 7.43 -20.09 -29.20
C PRO A 572 6.08 -20.10 -29.93
N VAL A 573 5.26 -21.11 -29.65
CA VAL A 573 3.93 -21.30 -30.20
C VAL A 573 2.93 -21.35 -29.05
N ALA A 574 1.87 -20.54 -29.13
CA ALA A 574 0.73 -20.63 -28.24
C ALA A 574 -0.25 -21.66 -28.78
N PHE A 575 -0.57 -22.67 -27.98
CA PHE A 575 -1.53 -23.72 -28.26
C PHE A 575 -2.83 -23.47 -27.49
N GLY A 576 -3.96 -23.51 -28.19
CA GLY A 576 -5.31 -23.44 -27.66
C GLY A 576 -6.13 -24.67 -28.06
N LYS A 577 -7.36 -24.76 -27.54
CA LYS A 577 -8.20 -25.98 -27.64
C LYS A 577 -8.38 -26.50 -29.07
N ASN A 578 -8.52 -25.60 -30.04
CA ASN A 578 -8.81 -25.91 -31.44
C ASN A 578 -7.82 -25.25 -32.42
N GLY A 579 -6.65 -24.82 -31.95
CA GLY A 579 -5.71 -24.14 -32.81
C GLY A 579 -4.43 -23.69 -32.13
N ALA A 580 -3.54 -23.08 -32.90
CA ALA A 580 -2.24 -22.64 -32.45
C ALA A 580 -1.81 -21.39 -33.21
N ARG A 581 -0.97 -20.57 -32.57
CA ARG A 581 -0.35 -19.37 -33.15
C ARG A 581 1.15 -19.41 -32.92
N ASN A 582 1.94 -19.32 -34.00
CA ASN A 582 3.36 -19.03 -33.88
C ASN A 582 3.55 -17.56 -33.49
N LEU A 583 4.18 -17.31 -32.34
CA LEU A 583 4.27 -15.97 -31.76
C LEU A 583 5.33 -15.08 -32.43
N HIS A 584 6.24 -15.67 -33.22
CA HIS A 584 7.26 -14.95 -33.99
C HIS A 584 6.77 -14.58 -35.40
N THR A 585 6.17 -15.53 -36.12
CA THR A 585 5.70 -15.33 -37.50
C THR A 585 4.28 -14.77 -37.57
N GLY A 586 3.45 -15.02 -36.56
CA GLY A 586 2.02 -14.68 -36.56
C GLY A 586 1.15 -15.71 -37.30
N ASP A 587 1.72 -16.82 -37.78
CA ASP A 587 0.95 -17.86 -38.47
C ASP A 587 -0.02 -18.56 -37.52
N VAL A 588 -1.26 -18.75 -37.96
CA VAL A 588 -2.34 -19.38 -37.18
C VAL A 588 -2.82 -20.65 -37.87
N ILE A 589 -2.97 -21.71 -37.07
CA ILE A 589 -3.60 -22.97 -37.48
C ILE A 589 -4.87 -23.14 -36.65
N GLY A 590 -6.04 -23.28 -37.28
CA GLY A 590 -7.31 -23.40 -36.57
C GLY A 590 -7.78 -22.07 -35.96
N GLU A 591 -8.21 -22.09 -34.70
CA GLU A 591 -8.61 -20.89 -33.94
C GLU A 591 -7.40 -20.23 -33.27
N ASP A 592 -7.32 -18.89 -33.28
CA ASP A 592 -6.24 -18.16 -32.62
C ASP A 592 -6.42 -18.20 -31.08
N PRO A 593 -5.50 -18.80 -30.31
CA PRO A 593 -5.65 -18.93 -28.87
C PRO A 593 -5.66 -17.61 -28.10
N LEU A 594 -5.19 -16.51 -28.72
CA LEU A 594 -5.09 -15.20 -28.09
C LEU A 594 -6.30 -14.30 -28.37
N GLU A 595 -7.17 -14.66 -29.33
CA GLU A 595 -8.37 -13.90 -29.69
C GLU A 595 -9.28 -13.56 -28.50
N PRO A 596 -9.53 -14.46 -27.52
CA PRO A 596 -10.36 -14.12 -26.37
C PRO A 596 -9.79 -13.01 -25.48
N TYR A 597 -8.48 -12.74 -25.54
CA TYR A 597 -7.77 -11.86 -24.60
C TYR A 597 -7.57 -10.43 -25.10
N GLY A 598 -8.23 -10.05 -26.21
CA GLY A 598 -8.23 -8.68 -26.73
C GLY A 598 -7.53 -8.56 -28.09
N ASP A 599 -6.78 -7.47 -28.29
CA ASP A 599 -6.03 -7.25 -29.52
C ASP A 599 -4.95 -8.33 -29.70
N VAL A 600 -5.16 -9.21 -30.67
CA VAL A 600 -4.32 -10.38 -30.92
C VAL A 600 -2.87 -10.01 -31.21
N GLU A 601 -2.61 -8.93 -31.96
CA GLU A 601 -1.23 -8.55 -32.30
C GLU A 601 -0.50 -8.00 -31.06
N LEU A 602 -1.19 -7.21 -30.25
CA LEU A 602 -0.67 -6.76 -28.95
C LEU A 602 -0.39 -7.94 -28.02
N ARG A 603 -1.36 -8.84 -27.83
CA ARG A 603 -1.21 -9.99 -26.92
C ARG A 603 -0.16 -10.97 -27.43
N SER A 604 -0.08 -11.21 -28.73
CA SER A 604 0.98 -12.01 -29.34
C SER A 604 2.36 -11.43 -29.05
N TRP A 605 2.53 -10.10 -29.18
CA TRP A 605 3.80 -9.45 -28.85
C TRP A 605 4.16 -9.58 -27.37
N GLN A 606 3.19 -9.42 -26.46
CA GLN A 606 3.42 -9.52 -25.01
C GLN A 606 3.76 -10.95 -24.58
N VAL A 607 3.03 -11.96 -25.08
CA VAL A 607 3.29 -13.38 -24.78
C VAL A 607 4.61 -13.82 -25.38
N ARG A 608 4.92 -13.41 -26.62
CA ARG A 608 6.24 -13.63 -27.22
C ARG A 608 7.36 -13.11 -26.34
N ARG A 609 7.24 -11.86 -25.88
CA ARG A 609 8.28 -11.19 -25.11
C ARG A 609 8.67 -11.96 -23.86
N ILE A 610 7.69 -12.45 -23.09
CA ILE A 610 7.97 -13.30 -21.95
C ILE A 610 8.51 -14.66 -22.41
N ALA A 611 7.95 -15.26 -23.46
CA ALA A 611 8.44 -16.54 -23.99
C ALA A 611 9.89 -16.46 -24.49
N ASP A 612 10.40 -15.31 -24.89
CA ASP A 612 11.79 -15.13 -25.34
C ASP A 612 12.79 -15.00 -24.18
N PHE A 613 12.35 -14.78 -22.93
CA PHE A 613 13.26 -14.66 -21.77
C PHE A 613 13.95 -15.98 -21.42
N SER A 614 15.23 -15.93 -21.03
CA SER A 614 15.96 -17.15 -20.65
C SER A 614 15.39 -17.83 -19.41
N ASN A 615 14.81 -17.04 -18.49
CA ASN A 615 14.23 -17.50 -17.24
C ASN A 615 12.79 -18.05 -17.38
N SER A 616 12.19 -17.95 -18.56
CA SER A 616 10.84 -18.47 -18.78
C SER A 616 10.80 -19.99 -18.72
N GLY A 617 9.64 -20.50 -18.29
CA GLY A 617 9.35 -21.92 -18.26
C GLY A 617 9.51 -22.58 -19.62
N ASP A 618 9.70 -23.91 -19.57
CA ASP A 618 9.59 -24.78 -20.74
C ASP A 618 8.15 -24.81 -21.25
N LEU A 619 7.17 -24.59 -20.36
CA LEU A 619 5.80 -24.24 -20.72
C LEU A 619 5.35 -22.97 -19.98
N ILE A 620 4.53 -22.16 -20.64
CA ILE A 620 3.84 -21.01 -20.04
C ILE A 620 2.34 -21.25 -20.13
N LEU A 621 1.65 -21.26 -19.00
CA LEU A 621 0.21 -21.55 -18.92
C LEU A 621 -0.53 -20.27 -18.55
N ASN A 622 -1.62 -19.97 -19.26
CA ASN A 622 -2.54 -18.91 -18.89
C ASN A 622 -3.94 -19.49 -18.71
N SER A 623 -4.64 -19.12 -17.64
CA SER A 623 -5.99 -19.61 -17.40
C SER A 623 -6.97 -19.13 -18.48
N THR A 624 -8.08 -19.84 -18.63
CA THR A 624 -9.21 -19.42 -19.46
C THR A 624 -9.80 -18.08 -18.98
N LEU A 625 -10.09 -17.18 -19.92
CA LEU A 625 -11.03 -16.06 -19.72
C LEU A 625 -12.45 -16.57 -19.96
N TYR A 626 -13.30 -16.48 -18.93
CA TYR A 626 -14.67 -16.98 -19.00
C TYR A 626 -15.63 -15.92 -19.59
N PRO A 627 -16.81 -16.33 -20.11
CA PRO A 627 -17.78 -15.40 -20.72
C PRO A 627 -18.30 -14.30 -19.79
N ASP A 628 -18.19 -14.47 -18.47
CA ASP A 628 -18.54 -13.48 -17.47
C ASP A 628 -17.42 -12.45 -17.19
N GLY A 629 -16.32 -12.51 -17.95
CA GLY A 629 -15.15 -11.65 -17.80
C GLY A 629 -14.20 -12.06 -16.68
N THR A 630 -14.51 -13.14 -15.95
CA THR A 630 -13.65 -13.65 -14.87
C THR A 630 -12.54 -14.53 -15.41
N VAL A 631 -11.52 -14.76 -14.59
CA VAL A 631 -10.45 -15.74 -14.84
C VAL A 631 -10.43 -16.80 -13.75
N ALA A 632 -9.59 -17.82 -13.89
CA ALA A 632 -9.33 -18.79 -12.83
C ALA A 632 -7.91 -18.60 -12.31
N ALA A 633 -7.77 -18.04 -11.12
CA ALA A 633 -6.48 -17.96 -10.46
C ALA A 633 -5.96 -19.38 -10.20
N LEU A 634 -4.73 -19.65 -10.62
CA LEU A 634 -4.00 -20.89 -10.40
C LEU A 634 -3.52 -21.02 -8.93
N GLU A 635 -3.61 -19.95 -8.15
CA GLU A 635 -3.43 -19.93 -6.69
C GLU A 635 -4.70 -19.50 -5.95
N GLU A 636 -4.73 -19.67 -4.63
CA GLU A 636 -5.87 -19.36 -3.76
C GLU A 636 -6.05 -17.85 -3.49
N LEU A 637 -6.12 -17.04 -4.55
CA LEU A 637 -6.40 -15.60 -4.53
C LEU A 637 -7.55 -15.28 -5.51
N ILE A 638 -8.64 -14.67 -5.03
CA ILE A 638 -9.86 -14.46 -5.84
C ILE A 638 -9.83 -13.15 -6.64
N GLY A 639 -9.19 -12.12 -6.10
CA GLY A 639 -8.55 -11.08 -6.90
C GLY A 639 -7.19 -11.60 -7.33
N ASN A 640 -6.81 -11.42 -8.59
CA ASN A 640 -5.56 -11.99 -9.11
C ASN A 640 -5.03 -11.22 -10.31
N HIS A 641 -3.73 -11.34 -10.55
CA HIS A 641 -3.04 -10.72 -11.66
C HIS A 641 -1.79 -11.53 -12.04
N GLY A 642 -1.15 -11.21 -13.15
CA GLY A 642 0.09 -11.80 -13.63
C GLY A 642 0.04 -12.26 -15.09
N GLY A 643 -1.12 -12.71 -15.57
CA GLY A 643 -1.35 -13.21 -16.92
C GLY A 643 -2.25 -12.29 -17.76
N LEU A 644 -2.98 -12.90 -18.70
CA LEU A 644 -3.97 -12.24 -19.55
C LEU A 644 -5.41 -12.58 -19.14
N GLY A 645 -6.32 -11.64 -19.42
CA GLY A 645 -7.76 -11.79 -19.22
C GLY A 645 -8.26 -10.99 -18.03
N GLY A 646 -9.52 -10.54 -18.09
CA GLY A 646 -10.08 -9.59 -17.13
C GLY A 646 -9.45 -8.20 -17.25
N GLU A 647 -9.15 -7.56 -16.12
CA GLU A 647 -8.69 -6.17 -16.06
C GLU A 647 -7.22 -6.02 -15.60
N GLN A 648 -6.51 -7.13 -15.40
CA GLN A 648 -5.16 -7.13 -14.83
C GLN A 648 -4.10 -6.36 -15.65
N THR A 649 -4.27 -6.21 -16.96
CA THR A 649 -3.37 -5.39 -17.79
C THR A 649 -3.74 -3.91 -17.83
N ASP A 650 -4.92 -3.56 -17.32
CA ASP A 650 -5.52 -2.23 -17.48
C ASP A 650 -5.09 -1.30 -16.34
N ALA A 651 -3.84 -0.87 -16.38
CA ALA A 651 -3.30 0.14 -15.47
C ALA A 651 -3.75 1.57 -15.87
N PHE A 652 -3.40 2.55 -15.05
CA PHE A 652 -3.72 3.95 -15.33
C PHE A 652 -2.64 4.91 -14.88
N ILE A 653 -2.72 6.12 -15.42
CA ILE A 653 -2.03 7.30 -14.91
C ILE A 653 -3.03 8.44 -14.75
N PHE A 654 -2.99 9.08 -13.59
CA PHE A 654 -3.71 10.29 -13.24
C PHE A 654 -2.74 11.47 -13.27
N HIS A 655 -2.95 12.39 -14.20
CA HIS A 655 -1.95 13.40 -14.57
C HIS A 655 -2.59 14.75 -14.92
N PRO A 656 -1.79 15.83 -14.93
CA PRO A 656 -2.21 17.12 -15.48
C PRO A 656 -2.61 17.04 -16.95
N ALA A 657 -3.55 17.87 -17.39
CA ALA A 657 -4.01 17.91 -18.79
C ALA A 657 -2.92 18.19 -19.83
N ASP A 658 -1.81 18.82 -19.46
CA ASP A 658 -0.70 19.14 -20.37
C ASP A 658 0.31 17.98 -20.54
N MET A 659 0.11 16.86 -19.84
CA MET A 659 0.94 15.67 -19.98
C MET A 659 0.36 14.74 -21.04
N GLU A 660 1.17 14.42 -22.06
CA GLU A 660 0.82 13.43 -23.08
C GLU A 660 1.05 12.01 -22.56
N VAL A 661 0.03 11.17 -22.68
CA VAL A 661 0.09 9.76 -22.30
C VAL A 661 -0.30 8.92 -23.52
N PRO A 662 0.68 8.41 -24.28
CA PRO A 662 0.39 7.51 -25.39
C PRO A 662 -0.11 6.15 -24.88
N GLU A 663 -0.77 5.39 -25.76
CA GLU A 663 -1.05 3.98 -25.48
C GLU A 663 0.26 3.24 -25.27
N THR A 664 0.33 2.48 -24.18
CA THR A 664 1.47 1.63 -23.87
C THR A 664 1.17 0.18 -24.21
N ARG A 665 2.23 -0.62 -24.30
CA ARG A 665 2.17 -2.09 -24.47
C ARG A 665 2.94 -2.82 -23.39
N ASN A 666 3.74 -2.09 -22.61
CA ASN A 666 4.56 -2.60 -21.52
C ASN A 666 4.89 -1.48 -20.52
N SER A 667 5.03 -1.85 -19.25
CA SER A 667 5.42 -0.93 -18.17
C SER A 667 6.76 -0.22 -18.39
N GLN A 668 7.67 -0.75 -19.23
CA GLN A 668 8.90 -0.04 -19.62
C GLN A 668 8.65 1.32 -20.27
N GLU A 669 7.55 1.46 -21.01
CA GLU A 669 7.21 2.70 -21.72
C GLU A 669 6.79 3.80 -20.74
N MET A 670 6.33 3.45 -19.54
CA MET A 670 5.97 4.39 -18.47
C MET A 670 7.17 5.19 -17.96
N MET A 671 8.38 4.62 -17.98
CA MET A 671 9.60 5.34 -17.58
C MET A 671 9.76 6.64 -18.36
N ALA A 672 9.67 6.58 -19.69
CA ALA A 672 9.84 7.75 -20.54
C ALA A 672 8.71 8.78 -20.32
N ILE A 673 7.48 8.30 -20.16
CA ILE A 673 6.30 9.13 -19.88
C ILE A 673 6.50 9.92 -18.57
N LEU A 674 6.85 9.24 -17.48
CA LEU A 674 7.04 9.87 -16.16
C LEU A 674 8.29 10.75 -16.12
N LYS A 675 9.41 10.28 -16.69
CA LYS A 675 10.68 11.01 -16.72
C LYS A 675 10.59 12.30 -17.54
N SER A 676 9.64 12.41 -18.48
CA SER A 676 9.35 13.66 -19.21
C SER A 676 8.93 14.83 -18.31
N ARG A 677 8.43 14.54 -17.09
CA ARG A 677 7.99 15.55 -16.11
C ARG A 677 9.07 15.91 -15.09
N VAL A 678 10.07 15.05 -14.91
CA VAL A 678 11.16 15.26 -13.95
C VAL A 678 12.08 16.37 -14.45
N GLY A 679 12.32 17.39 -13.63
CA GLY A 679 13.25 18.47 -13.97
C GLY A 679 12.71 19.54 -14.93
N LEU A 680 11.41 19.51 -15.26
CA LEU A 680 10.77 20.58 -16.03
C LEU A 680 10.97 21.96 -15.36
N PRO A 681 11.09 23.07 -16.12
CA PRO A 681 11.17 24.39 -15.53
C PRO A 681 9.93 24.64 -14.66
N GLY A 682 10.17 25.03 -13.41
CA GLY A 682 9.13 25.47 -12.49
C GLY A 682 8.42 26.68 -13.08
N PRO A 683 7.11 26.86 -12.79
CA PRO A 683 6.42 28.08 -13.17
C PRO A 683 7.23 29.29 -12.68
N THR A 684 7.34 30.33 -13.51
CA THR A 684 7.96 31.60 -13.11
C THR A 684 7.35 31.99 -11.76
N PRO A 685 8.14 32.25 -10.71
CA PRO A 685 7.60 32.54 -9.40
C PRO A 685 6.55 33.63 -9.57
N ILE A 686 5.29 33.29 -9.29
CA ILE A 686 4.21 34.27 -9.32
C ILE A 686 4.61 35.27 -8.23
N PRO A 687 4.90 36.54 -8.57
CA PRO A 687 5.30 37.54 -7.59
C PRO A 687 4.22 37.54 -6.52
N ASP A 688 4.60 37.28 -5.27
CA ASP A 688 3.75 37.09 -4.08
C ASP A 688 2.29 37.29 -4.44
N ARG A 689 1.61 36.21 -4.86
CA ARG A 689 0.17 36.27 -5.12
C ARG A 689 -0.39 36.94 -3.87
N PRO A 690 -0.99 38.15 -3.95
CA PRO A 690 -1.63 38.71 -2.79
C PRO A 690 -2.65 37.66 -2.44
N VAL A 691 -2.43 36.96 -1.31
CA VAL A 691 -3.32 35.91 -0.83
C VAL A 691 -4.71 36.52 -0.91
N GLU A 692 -5.49 36.11 -1.92
CA GLU A 692 -6.88 36.51 -1.98
C GLU A 692 -7.41 36.11 -0.62
N PRO A 693 -8.03 37.03 0.13
CA PRO A 693 -8.52 36.70 1.44
C PRO A 693 -9.47 35.54 1.23
N VAL A 694 -9.04 34.34 1.63
CA VAL A 694 -9.89 33.19 1.82
C VAL A 694 -11.05 33.74 2.62
N VAL A 695 -12.22 33.86 1.99
CA VAL A 695 -13.41 34.32 2.70
C VAL A 695 -13.71 33.17 3.64
N ASP A 696 -13.26 33.34 4.88
CA ASP A 696 -13.32 32.33 5.91
C ASP A 696 -14.79 31.86 6.03
N PRO A 697 -15.07 30.58 5.70
CA PRO A 697 -16.42 30.04 5.73
C PRO A 697 -17.04 30.09 7.14
N TRP A 698 -16.21 30.32 8.16
CA TRP A 698 -16.60 30.47 9.57
C TRP A 698 -16.72 31.93 10.02
N THR A 699 -16.60 32.91 9.12
CA THR A 699 -16.96 34.30 9.46
C THR A 699 -18.41 34.37 9.92
N PHE A 700 -18.71 35.17 10.95
CA PHE A 700 -20.07 35.29 11.49
C PHE A 700 -21.13 35.58 10.42
N ALA A 701 -20.77 36.31 9.36
CA ALA A 701 -21.65 36.58 8.23
C ALA A 701 -21.94 35.33 7.39
N VAL A 702 -20.93 34.50 7.10
CA VAL A 702 -21.09 33.24 6.33
C VAL A 702 -21.73 32.16 7.18
N LEU A 703 -21.34 32.04 8.45
CA LEU A 703 -21.93 31.13 9.43
C LEU A 703 -23.41 31.44 9.67
N GLY A 704 -23.75 32.72 9.87
CA GLY A 704 -25.13 33.16 9.99
C GLY A 704 -25.94 32.86 8.73
N LYS A 705 -25.34 33.05 7.54
CA LYS A 705 -25.97 32.74 6.26
C LYS A 705 -26.14 31.22 6.05
N GLY A 706 -25.23 30.39 6.57
CA GLY A 706 -25.33 28.93 6.57
C GLY A 706 -26.38 28.40 7.55
N LEU A 707 -26.37 28.88 8.80
CA LEU A 707 -27.33 28.50 9.84
C LEU A 707 -28.76 28.94 9.50
N SER A 708 -28.92 30.05 8.75
CA SER A 708 -30.24 30.50 8.28
C SER A 708 -30.87 29.63 7.19
N GLN A 709 -30.11 28.70 6.58
CA GLN A 709 -30.60 27.80 5.52
C GLN A 709 -31.29 26.55 6.11
N VAL A 710 -32.26 26.74 7.00
CA VAL A 710 -32.96 25.66 7.73
C VAL A 710 -33.51 24.57 6.80
N GLY A 711 -33.97 24.93 5.60
CA GLY A 711 -34.44 23.97 4.59
C GLY A 711 -33.35 22.97 4.15
N LYS A 712 -32.11 23.42 3.95
CA LYS A 712 -30.99 22.52 3.60
C LYS A 712 -30.59 21.62 4.76
N TRP A 713 -30.62 22.14 5.99
CA TRP A 713 -30.34 21.34 7.18
C TRP A 713 -31.37 20.22 7.37
N LEU A 714 -32.64 20.49 7.06
CA LEU A 714 -33.69 19.47 7.08
C LEU A 714 -33.48 18.43 5.97
N ASP A 715 -33.09 18.84 4.76
CA ASP A 715 -32.78 17.90 3.67
C ASP A 715 -31.56 17.02 3.99
N TYR A 716 -30.50 17.58 4.59
CA TYR A 716 -29.34 16.81 5.03
C TYR A 716 -29.65 15.88 6.19
N ALA A 717 -30.46 16.32 7.16
CA ALA A 717 -30.92 15.46 8.26
C ALA A 717 -31.79 14.31 7.73
N PHE A 718 -32.67 14.57 6.76
CA PHE A 718 -33.48 13.54 6.12
C PHE A 718 -32.63 12.56 5.30
N HIS A 719 -31.59 13.03 4.60
CA HIS A 719 -30.63 12.18 3.90
C HIS A 719 -29.80 11.32 4.87
N ALA A 720 -29.34 11.88 5.99
CA ALA A 720 -28.59 11.15 7.00
C ALA A 720 -29.43 10.03 7.66
N ILE A 721 -30.72 10.26 7.86
CA ILE A 721 -31.66 9.24 8.38
C ILE A 721 -31.95 8.14 7.33
N LYS A 722 -31.90 8.46 6.03
CA LYS A 722 -32.11 7.49 4.94
C LYS A 722 -30.86 6.63 4.66
N LEU A 723 -29.67 7.14 4.91
CA LEU A 723 -28.38 6.46 4.70
C LEU A 723 -28.01 5.48 5.84
N SER A 724 -28.78 5.41 6.93
CA SER A 724 -28.57 4.47 8.04
C SER A 724 -29.41 3.18 7.93
N ARG A 725 -29.85 2.79 6.72
CA ARG A 725 -30.53 1.51 6.46
C ARG A 725 -29.84 0.71 5.37
#